data_AF-V2XDB2-F1
#
_entry.id   AF-V2XDB2-F1
#
_cell.length_a   1.000
_cell.length_b   1.000
_cell.length_c   1.000
_cell.angle_alpha   90.00
_cell.angle_beta   90.00
_cell.angle_gamma   90.00
#
_symmetry.space_group_name_H-M   'P 1'
#
loop_
_entity.id
_entity.type
_entity.pdbx_description
1 polymer ?
#
loop_
_entity_poly.entity_id
_entity_poly.type
_entity_poly.pdbx_seq_one_letter_code
_entity_poly.pdbx_strand_id
1 'polypeptide(L)'
;MDSSTEEKLFDVFLLNAKRRFSSTRKAITALQQLDQPPSNVSFCNVLHPSDQVHAALEAIAVLGELTPLSEQALGGPRRRRFLDGISLVKSNWTKIGLWIKFFFDVAVEKPFTSSETLIELGLTRKILFTLPNLLLYPTACEDQETEVQDLIRRAPYTPRLGARVWVKLLRDMHTGWVSWSGLFVGLLFASGSNEPLAHFVDELKIIRDSEGVDTALLAIRCMRHVSQLIRSNCISRKDFAGFHTTMTLFVCCCIRRSVFPGFHVSFITQGGVAQLVSTLKVLISHHDNLRFIRRGSGQFGDLTATIMAIQSGLQEALDGVQAVSDALEAGLILVMFKTQRYYNLECDEPNSFTPNPPSKVWDSFANLLQRISLYMVYPAVLRRFWRSMNTITSSFPDLEHSIQWSAERRLRMGWEQCKNKATSFRVMYELMKMPTVGKSLCSNSECPLKLSPWMRSSNLRYQRCSACLCVAYCSRTCSKANWIASHRNNCAEYSRAFREGHPHESDIDRALFVSITKLYCVNHKDDIREKLASFTPSGADEKEQGRDTDTDPGQPYQRGVVVLAFYNINRLDFNSSDCTSIMHLKDVYNDRRLAREQSDNLVRKASQVQDSEMLVVAFFPATTRIGDLVLTVIEILNLPQVTSSDEEDREDEFYSDLEPDF
;
A
#
# COMPACT_ATOMS: atom_id res chain seq x y z
N MET A 1 30.51 -0.91 16.62
CA MET A 1 30.99 -2.31 16.64
C MET A 1 30.28 -3.01 15.49
N ASP A 2 30.97 -3.77 14.65
CA ASP A 2 30.32 -4.48 13.54
C ASP A 2 29.47 -5.65 14.08
N SER A 3 28.37 -5.99 13.41
CA SER A 3 27.43 -7.07 13.78
C SER A 3 28.16 -8.39 13.99
N SER A 4 29.21 -8.67 13.21
CA SER A 4 30.02 -9.89 13.36
C SER A 4 30.74 -9.98 14.71
N THR A 5 31.14 -8.85 15.29
CA THR A 5 31.82 -8.82 16.59
C THR A 5 30.83 -9.08 17.72
N GLU A 6 29.63 -8.49 17.65
CA GLU A 6 28.60 -8.68 18.68
C GLU A 6 28.14 -10.14 18.77
N GLU A 7 27.98 -10.80 17.63
CA GLU A 7 27.63 -12.23 17.60
C GLU A 7 28.71 -13.10 18.26
N LYS A 8 29.99 -12.84 17.96
CA LYS A 8 31.09 -13.57 18.60
C LYS A 8 31.12 -13.36 20.11
N LEU A 9 30.87 -12.15 20.58
CA LEU A 9 30.79 -11.85 22.01
C LEU A 9 29.57 -12.53 22.66
N PHE A 10 28.44 -12.60 21.95
CA PHE A 10 27.27 -13.34 22.42
C PHE A 10 27.52 -14.85 22.48
N ASP A 11 28.25 -15.42 21.51
CA ASP A 11 28.66 -16.83 21.54
C ASP A 11 29.56 -17.14 22.73
N VAL A 12 30.49 -16.24 23.06
CA VAL A 12 31.33 -16.35 24.27
C VAL A 12 30.47 -16.30 25.53
N PHE A 13 29.51 -15.37 25.59
CA PHE A 13 28.54 -15.29 26.70
C PHE A 13 27.76 -16.61 26.85
N LEU A 14 27.22 -17.15 25.75
CA LEU A 14 26.47 -18.40 25.76
C LEU A 14 27.33 -19.59 26.18
N LEU A 15 28.60 -19.64 25.74
CA LEU A 15 29.54 -20.67 26.16
C LEU A 15 29.81 -20.63 27.67
N ASN A 16 29.96 -19.43 28.23
CA ASN A 16 30.14 -19.25 29.68
C ASN A 16 28.87 -19.64 30.46
N ALA A 17 27.69 -19.25 29.95
CA ALA A 17 26.41 -19.65 30.52
C ALA A 17 26.24 -21.17 30.56
N LYS A 18 26.66 -21.90 29.51
CA LYS A 18 26.66 -23.37 29.46
C LYS A 18 27.62 -24.03 30.44
N ARG A 19 28.79 -23.43 30.65
CA ARG A 19 29.76 -23.91 31.65
C ARG A 19 29.16 -23.85 33.05
N ARG A 20 28.41 -22.79 33.34
CA ARG A 20 27.69 -22.61 34.61
C ARG A 20 26.45 -23.52 34.71
N PHE A 21 25.64 -23.58 33.66
CA PHE A 21 24.39 -24.33 33.61
C PHE A 21 24.44 -25.39 32.50
N SER A 22 24.94 -26.57 32.84
CA SER A 22 25.18 -27.65 31.86
C SER A 22 23.90 -28.33 31.31
N SER A 23 22.71 -27.95 31.77
CA SER A 23 21.44 -28.51 31.30
C SER A 23 20.25 -27.59 31.60
N THR A 24 19.15 -27.76 30.85
CA THR A 24 17.87 -27.09 31.08
C THR A 24 17.39 -27.21 32.52
N ARG A 25 17.49 -28.41 33.10
CA ARG A 25 17.08 -28.67 34.47
C ARG A 25 17.91 -27.86 35.47
N LYS A 26 19.23 -27.78 35.28
CA LYS A 26 20.10 -26.97 36.14
C LYS A 26 19.81 -25.47 36.00
N ALA A 27 19.56 -24.99 34.79
CA ALA A 27 19.19 -23.59 34.56
C ALA A 27 17.86 -23.23 35.26
N ILE A 28 16.86 -24.11 35.19
CA ILE A 28 15.57 -23.92 35.90
C ILE A 28 15.77 -23.96 37.41
N THR A 29 16.51 -24.95 37.94
CA THR A 29 16.79 -25.02 39.38
C THR A 29 17.51 -23.77 39.87
N ALA A 30 18.46 -23.24 39.09
CA ALA A 30 19.10 -21.99 39.42
C ALA A 30 18.09 -20.83 39.46
N LEU A 31 17.24 -20.67 38.44
CA LEU A 31 16.20 -19.63 38.42
C LEU A 31 15.19 -19.74 39.57
N GLN A 32 14.90 -20.96 40.03
CA GLN A 32 14.05 -21.20 41.20
C GLN A 32 14.71 -20.79 42.52
N GLN A 33 16.04 -20.92 42.60
CA GLN A 33 16.85 -20.57 43.78
C GLN A 33 17.16 -19.07 43.85
N LEU A 34 17.10 -18.36 42.72
CA LEU A 34 17.24 -16.90 42.73
C LEU A 34 16.02 -16.26 43.38
N ASP A 35 16.26 -15.18 44.12
CA ASP A 35 15.19 -14.33 44.65
C ASP A 35 14.37 -13.69 43.51
N GLN A 36 13.29 -13.01 43.85
CA GLN A 36 12.51 -12.26 42.87
C GLN A 36 13.38 -11.21 42.16
N PRO A 37 13.08 -10.90 40.88
CA PRO A 37 13.78 -9.83 40.18
C PRO A 37 13.62 -8.50 40.93
N PRO A 38 14.59 -7.57 40.81
CA PRO A 38 14.49 -6.26 41.41
C PRO A 38 13.19 -5.55 41.03
N SER A 39 12.49 -4.98 42.02
CA SER A 39 11.16 -4.39 41.84
C SER A 39 11.16 -3.13 40.97
N ASN A 40 12.31 -2.46 40.85
CA ASN A 40 12.46 -1.24 40.05
C ASN A 40 13.72 -1.31 39.18
N VAL A 41 13.52 -1.19 37.88
CA VAL A 41 14.53 -1.24 36.82
C VAL A 41 15.52 -0.07 36.91
N SER A 42 15.14 1.04 37.52
CA SER A 42 16.03 2.18 37.75
C SER A 42 17.28 1.79 38.54
N PHE A 43 17.15 0.85 39.49
CA PHE A 43 18.26 0.36 40.31
C PHE A 43 19.15 -0.68 39.60
N CYS A 44 18.76 -1.17 38.43
CA CYS A 44 19.60 -2.06 37.64
C CYS A 44 20.72 -1.26 36.97
N ASN A 45 21.95 -1.46 37.45
CA ASN A 45 23.15 -0.94 36.81
C ASN A 45 23.51 -1.84 35.61
N VAL A 46 23.32 -1.31 34.40
CA VAL A 46 23.58 -2.05 33.15
C VAL A 46 25.07 -2.34 32.94
N LEU A 47 25.95 -1.47 33.46
CA LEU A 47 27.40 -1.63 33.36
C LEU A 47 27.94 -2.65 34.36
N HIS A 48 27.32 -2.73 35.53
CA HIS A 48 27.70 -3.66 36.61
C HIS A 48 26.45 -4.34 37.18
N PRO A 49 25.82 -5.26 36.42
CA PRO A 49 24.65 -5.98 36.89
C PRO A 49 24.99 -6.80 38.14
N SER A 50 24.05 -6.95 39.06
CA SER A 50 24.26 -7.85 40.20
C SER A 50 24.43 -9.29 39.72
N ASP A 51 25.17 -10.10 40.50
CA ASP A 51 25.40 -11.51 40.18
C ASP A 51 24.10 -12.29 39.97
N GLN A 52 23.04 -11.92 40.69
CA GLN A 52 21.70 -12.49 40.55
C GLN A 52 21.11 -12.19 39.16
N VAL A 53 21.18 -10.95 38.69
CA VAL A 53 20.67 -10.54 37.36
C VAL A 53 21.48 -11.22 36.26
N HIS A 54 22.81 -11.29 36.42
CA HIS A 54 23.67 -11.97 35.45
C HIS A 54 23.39 -13.47 35.40
N ALA A 55 23.26 -14.14 36.56
CA ALA A 55 22.94 -15.56 36.66
C ALA A 55 21.56 -15.89 36.07
N ALA A 56 20.57 -15.03 36.31
CA ALA A 56 19.23 -15.19 35.73
C ALA A 56 19.28 -15.12 34.19
N LEU A 57 20.01 -14.14 33.63
CA LEU A 57 20.12 -14.00 32.18
C LEU A 57 20.89 -15.16 31.53
N GLU A 58 21.98 -15.61 32.15
CA GLU A 58 22.72 -16.81 31.71
C GLU A 58 21.83 -18.06 31.71
N ALA A 59 21.05 -18.26 32.77
CA ALA A 59 20.11 -19.38 32.84
C ALA A 59 19.07 -19.29 31.72
N ILE A 60 18.46 -18.13 31.50
CA ILE A 60 17.50 -17.89 30.40
C ILE A 60 18.15 -18.10 29.02
N ALA A 61 19.40 -17.68 28.84
CA ALA A 61 20.14 -17.90 27.60
C ALA A 61 20.31 -19.38 27.28
N VAL A 62 20.60 -20.21 28.28
CA VAL A 62 20.66 -21.68 28.14
C VAL A 62 19.28 -22.27 27.83
N LEU A 63 18.20 -21.71 28.36
CA LEU A 63 16.83 -22.13 27.99
C LEU A 63 16.49 -21.78 26.54
N GLY A 64 16.89 -20.59 26.07
CA GLY A 64 16.59 -20.12 24.72
C GLY A 64 17.33 -20.86 23.60
N GLU A 65 18.47 -21.49 23.91
CA GLU A 65 19.21 -22.30 22.94
C GLU A 65 18.52 -23.62 22.58
N LEU A 66 17.52 -24.04 23.37
CA LEU A 66 16.74 -25.23 23.05
C LEU A 66 16.01 -25.08 21.72
N THR A 67 15.65 -23.85 21.33
CA THR A 67 14.92 -23.53 20.11
C THR A 67 15.80 -23.75 18.88
N PRO A 68 15.57 -24.82 18.09
CA PRO A 68 16.30 -25.05 16.87
C PRO A 68 15.87 -24.04 15.81
N LEU A 69 16.84 -23.49 15.08
CA LEU A 69 16.60 -22.54 13.99
C LEU A 69 15.91 -23.17 12.77
N SER A 70 15.68 -24.48 12.74
CA SER A 70 15.02 -25.19 11.64
C SER A 70 14.45 -26.54 12.06
N GLU A 71 13.21 -26.81 11.63
CA GLU A 71 12.47 -28.06 11.83
C GLU A 71 13.17 -29.27 11.18
N GLN A 72 13.82 -29.06 10.02
CA GLN A 72 14.55 -30.10 9.28
C GLN A 72 15.85 -30.56 9.98
N ALA A 73 16.36 -29.81 10.96
CA ALA A 73 17.60 -30.12 11.66
C ALA A 73 17.41 -31.05 12.88
N LEU A 74 16.16 -31.38 13.23
CA LEU A 74 15.83 -32.17 14.41
C LEU A 74 15.60 -33.64 14.10
N GLY A 75 16.67 -34.44 14.12
CA GLY A 75 16.54 -35.89 14.26
C GLY A 75 15.81 -36.27 15.56
N GLY A 76 15.14 -37.43 15.59
CA GLY A 76 14.27 -37.86 16.70
C GLY A 76 14.81 -37.63 18.12
N PRO A 77 16.07 -37.98 18.45
CA PRO A 77 16.62 -37.77 19.79
C PRO A 77 16.78 -36.29 20.18
N ARG A 78 17.07 -35.40 19.23
CA ARG A 78 17.20 -33.95 19.48
C ARG A 78 15.84 -33.30 19.67
N ARG A 79 14.85 -33.71 18.86
CA ARG A 79 13.47 -33.24 18.97
C ARG A 79 12.87 -33.56 20.34
N ARG A 80 13.07 -34.78 20.84
CA ARG A 80 12.59 -35.18 22.17
C ARG A 80 13.19 -34.30 23.27
N ARG A 81 14.51 -34.05 23.25
CA ARG A 81 15.17 -33.17 24.23
C ARG A 81 14.65 -31.74 24.19
N PHE A 82 14.35 -31.22 22.99
CA PHE A 82 13.73 -29.91 22.83
C PHE A 82 12.34 -29.87 23.50
N LEU A 83 11.46 -30.82 23.17
CA LEU A 83 10.10 -30.87 23.72
C LEU A 83 10.10 -31.08 25.24
N ASP A 84 10.98 -31.95 25.76
CA ASP A 84 11.17 -32.13 27.20
C ASP A 84 11.61 -30.81 27.87
N GLY A 85 12.52 -30.08 27.22
CA GLY A 85 12.99 -28.78 27.68
C GLY A 85 11.89 -27.72 27.71
N ILE A 86 11.06 -27.63 26.66
CA ILE A 86 9.92 -26.70 26.60
C ILE A 86 8.87 -27.05 27.65
N SER A 87 8.56 -28.33 27.85
CA SER A 87 7.67 -28.77 28.93
C SER A 87 8.16 -28.34 30.32
N LEU A 88 9.47 -28.42 30.56
CA LEU A 88 10.10 -27.93 31.77
C LEU A 88 10.00 -26.40 31.90
N VAL A 89 10.21 -25.65 30.81
CA VAL A 89 10.04 -24.18 30.81
C VAL A 89 8.59 -23.80 31.15
N LYS A 90 7.61 -24.43 30.51
CA LYS A 90 6.17 -24.16 30.73
C LYS A 90 5.73 -24.44 32.16
N SER A 91 6.12 -25.59 32.71
CA SER A 91 5.80 -25.97 34.10
C SER A 91 6.41 -25.03 35.14
N ASN A 92 7.45 -24.27 34.76
CA ASN A 92 8.15 -23.32 35.64
C ASN A 92 7.93 -21.86 35.25
N TRP A 93 6.95 -21.58 34.37
CA TRP A 93 6.76 -20.25 33.80
C TRP A 93 6.52 -19.17 34.85
N THR A 94 5.84 -19.46 35.96
CA THR A 94 5.56 -18.46 37.00
C THR A 94 6.83 -17.78 37.53
N LYS A 95 7.95 -18.51 37.63
CA LYS A 95 9.24 -17.95 38.04
C LYS A 95 10.02 -17.37 36.87
N ILE A 96 10.07 -18.09 35.75
CA ILE A 96 10.79 -17.67 34.54
C ILE A 96 10.20 -16.37 33.98
N GLY A 97 8.88 -16.29 33.91
CA GLY A 97 8.12 -15.16 33.38
C GLY A 97 8.30 -13.86 34.16
N LEU A 98 8.60 -13.91 35.46
CA LEU A 98 8.93 -12.71 36.24
C LEU A 98 10.27 -12.12 35.77
N TRP A 99 11.28 -12.98 35.57
CA TRP A 99 12.58 -12.55 35.06
C TRP A 99 12.51 -12.09 33.60
N ILE A 100 11.74 -12.79 32.75
CA ILE A 100 11.51 -12.34 31.37
C ILE A 100 10.89 -10.94 31.36
N LYS A 101 9.83 -10.71 32.14
CA LYS A 101 9.21 -9.38 32.25
C LYS A 101 10.20 -8.32 32.72
N PHE A 102 10.98 -8.61 33.77
CA PHE A 102 12.02 -7.71 34.24
C PHE A 102 13.03 -7.35 33.14
N PHE A 103 13.47 -8.33 32.34
CA PHE A 103 14.40 -8.08 31.24
C PHE A 103 13.76 -7.29 30.08
N PHE A 104 12.47 -7.46 29.81
CA PHE A 104 11.74 -6.56 28.92
C PHE A 104 11.77 -5.13 29.44
N ASP A 105 11.44 -4.92 30.71
CA ASP A 105 11.40 -3.59 31.31
C ASP A 105 12.81 -2.93 31.25
N VAL A 106 13.88 -3.69 31.52
CA VAL A 106 15.28 -3.25 31.32
C VAL A 106 15.56 -2.84 29.87
N ALA A 107 15.17 -3.67 28.89
CA ALA A 107 15.41 -3.38 27.47
C ALA A 107 14.64 -2.14 26.97
N VAL A 108 13.45 -1.89 27.52
CA VAL A 108 12.64 -0.70 27.22
C VAL A 108 13.28 0.55 27.84
N GLU A 109 13.59 0.54 29.13
CA GLU A 109 14.02 1.74 29.85
C GLU A 109 15.48 2.13 29.59
N LYS A 110 16.39 1.16 29.45
CA LYS A 110 17.83 1.43 29.44
C LYS A 110 18.36 1.58 28.02
N PRO A 111 19.21 2.59 27.72
CA PRO A 111 19.71 2.78 26.36
C PRO A 111 20.59 1.62 25.90
N PHE A 112 20.76 1.47 24.58
CA PHE A 112 21.64 0.45 23.98
C PHE A 112 23.12 0.89 23.93
N THR A 113 23.51 1.83 24.81
CA THR A 113 24.74 2.63 24.75
C THR A 113 26.00 1.87 24.33
N SER A 114 26.87 2.58 23.62
CA SER A 114 28.13 2.12 23.02
C SER A 114 29.37 2.22 23.90
N SER A 115 29.25 2.59 25.18
CA SER A 115 30.41 2.86 26.05
C SER A 115 31.00 1.63 26.73
N GLU A 116 30.75 0.44 26.21
CA GLU A 116 31.42 -0.77 26.68
C GLU A 116 32.73 -0.94 25.92
N THR A 117 33.79 -1.17 26.69
CA THR A 117 35.09 -1.60 26.16
C THR A 117 34.89 -2.70 25.11
N LEU A 118 35.72 -2.74 24.08
CA LEU A 118 35.72 -3.73 22.97
C LEU A 118 35.72 -5.21 23.39
N ILE A 119 35.73 -5.50 24.70
CA ILE A 119 36.03 -6.78 25.35
C ILE A 119 34.76 -7.49 25.85
N GLU A 120 33.70 -6.77 26.25
CA GLU A 120 32.49 -7.40 26.83
C GLU A 120 31.18 -6.88 26.25
N LEU A 121 30.19 -7.77 26.16
CA LEU A 121 28.83 -7.46 25.76
C LEU A 121 28.00 -7.04 26.98
N GLY A 122 27.38 -5.87 26.90
CA GLY A 122 26.55 -5.32 27.94
C GLY A 122 25.32 -6.11 28.28
N LEU A 123 24.76 -5.84 29.47
CA LEU A 123 23.54 -6.47 29.92
C LEU A 123 22.40 -6.27 28.92
N THR A 124 22.16 -5.03 28.45
CA THR A 124 21.06 -4.76 27.52
C THR A 124 21.24 -5.51 26.21
N ARG A 125 22.46 -5.59 25.67
CA ARG A 125 22.72 -6.35 24.43
C ARG A 125 22.55 -7.84 24.63
N LYS A 126 23.04 -8.41 25.74
CA LYS A 126 22.79 -9.82 26.11
C LYS A 126 21.28 -10.10 26.15
N ILE A 127 20.49 -9.22 26.77
CA ILE A 127 19.02 -9.34 26.81
C ILE A 127 18.42 -9.37 25.39
N LEU A 128 18.83 -8.44 24.52
CA LEU A 128 18.31 -8.30 23.16
C LEU A 128 18.51 -9.57 22.30
N PHE A 129 19.60 -10.30 22.52
CA PHE A 129 19.87 -11.57 21.83
C PHE A 129 19.25 -12.78 22.55
N THR A 130 19.13 -12.75 23.87
CA THR A 130 18.62 -13.87 24.67
C THR A 130 17.10 -14.02 24.59
N LEU A 131 16.34 -12.94 24.74
CA LEU A 131 14.88 -13.04 24.85
C LEU A 131 14.20 -13.59 23.59
N PRO A 132 14.51 -13.13 22.36
CA PRO A 132 13.88 -13.65 21.16
C PRO A 132 14.07 -15.16 21.00
N ASN A 133 15.26 -15.69 21.33
CA ASN A 133 15.57 -17.11 21.17
C ASN A 133 14.68 -18.01 22.06
N LEU A 134 14.40 -17.57 23.29
CA LEU A 134 13.49 -18.30 24.17
C LEU A 134 12.04 -18.18 23.71
N LEU A 135 11.61 -16.98 23.31
CA LEU A 135 10.21 -16.71 22.96
C LEU A 135 9.82 -17.21 21.56
N LEU A 136 10.80 -17.55 20.71
CA LEU A 136 10.60 -18.14 19.38
C LEU A 136 10.30 -19.64 19.41
N TYR A 137 10.31 -20.31 20.58
CA TYR A 137 10.09 -21.76 20.64
C TYR A 137 8.81 -22.25 19.94
N PRO A 138 7.68 -21.52 19.90
CA PRO A 138 6.47 -22.01 19.23
C PRO A 138 6.68 -22.32 17.75
N THR A 139 7.59 -21.61 17.07
CA THR A 139 7.85 -21.82 15.64
C THR A 139 8.56 -23.14 15.35
N ALA A 140 9.05 -23.84 16.37
CA ALA A 140 9.68 -25.15 16.27
C ALA A 140 8.78 -26.30 16.74
N CYS A 141 7.53 -26.01 17.12
CA CYS A 141 6.53 -26.99 17.52
C CYS A 141 5.62 -27.37 16.34
N GLU A 142 5.01 -28.58 16.39
CA GLU A 142 4.07 -29.04 15.35
C GLU A 142 2.79 -28.19 15.32
N ASP A 143 2.21 -27.95 16.49
CA ASP A 143 1.04 -27.10 16.67
C ASP A 143 1.47 -25.68 17.09
N GLN A 144 1.96 -24.91 16.11
CA GLN A 144 2.47 -23.56 16.35
C GLN A 144 1.40 -22.63 16.93
N GLU A 145 0.16 -22.79 16.49
CA GLU A 145 -0.96 -21.94 16.90
C GLU A 145 -1.28 -22.10 18.38
N THR A 146 -1.51 -23.33 18.83
CA THR A 146 -1.77 -23.62 20.25
C THR A 146 -0.61 -23.19 21.13
N GLU A 147 0.63 -23.35 20.65
CA GLU A 147 1.84 -22.97 21.38
C GLU A 147 2.01 -21.46 21.52
N VAL A 148 1.72 -20.70 20.47
CA VAL A 148 1.69 -19.23 20.55
C VAL A 148 0.59 -18.77 21.50
N GLN A 149 -0.59 -19.39 21.46
CA GLN A 149 -1.69 -19.06 22.38
C GLN A 149 -1.35 -19.37 23.84
N ASP A 150 -0.69 -20.50 24.13
CA ASP A 150 -0.18 -20.81 25.47
C ASP A 150 0.86 -19.77 25.94
N LEU A 151 1.79 -19.39 25.06
CA LEU A 151 2.80 -18.37 25.38
C LEU A 151 2.16 -17.00 25.65
N ILE A 152 1.22 -16.53 24.82
CA ILE A 152 0.53 -15.24 25.02
C ILE A 152 -0.27 -15.24 26.32
N ARG A 153 -0.98 -16.35 26.65
CA ARG A 153 -1.69 -16.46 27.94
C ARG A 153 -0.73 -16.40 29.14
N ARG A 154 0.45 -17.00 29.02
CA ARG A 154 1.48 -17.03 30.06
C ARG A 154 2.26 -15.72 30.17
N ALA A 155 2.40 -14.97 29.08
CA ALA A 155 3.16 -13.73 29.01
C ALA A 155 2.41 -12.67 28.17
N PRO A 156 1.26 -12.17 28.66
CA PRO A 156 0.41 -11.23 27.93
C PRO A 156 1.08 -9.87 27.68
N TYR A 157 2.16 -9.57 28.42
CA TYR A 157 2.96 -8.36 28.22
C TYR A 157 3.85 -8.40 26.96
N THR A 158 4.07 -9.58 26.37
CA THR A 158 5.05 -9.78 25.28
C THR A 158 4.78 -8.91 24.05
N PRO A 159 3.54 -8.84 23.51
CA PRO A 159 3.27 -8.00 22.35
C PRO A 159 3.57 -6.53 22.57
N ARG A 160 3.19 -5.99 23.75
CA ARG A 160 3.35 -4.56 24.08
C ARG A 160 4.81 -4.20 24.39
N LEU A 161 5.40 -4.87 25.39
CA LEU A 161 6.79 -4.54 25.78
C LEU A 161 7.76 -4.85 24.65
N GLY A 162 7.52 -5.92 23.88
CA GLY A 162 8.35 -6.21 22.73
C GLY A 162 8.19 -5.19 21.60
N ALA A 163 6.99 -4.62 21.37
CA ALA A 163 6.81 -3.57 20.36
C ALA A 163 7.69 -2.35 20.69
N ARG A 164 7.74 -1.95 21.97
CA ARG A 164 8.64 -0.89 22.44
C ARG A 164 10.11 -1.21 22.18
N VAL A 165 10.55 -2.43 22.51
CA VAL A 165 11.92 -2.87 22.24
C VAL A 165 12.21 -2.87 20.74
N TRP A 166 11.29 -3.37 19.91
CA TRP A 166 11.44 -3.43 18.46
C TRP A 166 11.52 -2.04 17.81
N VAL A 167 10.64 -1.11 18.20
CA VAL A 167 10.69 0.29 17.72
C VAL A 167 12.02 0.93 18.11
N LYS A 168 12.50 0.69 19.33
CA LYS A 168 13.79 1.20 19.79
C LYS A 168 14.96 0.61 19.01
N LEU A 169 14.94 -0.70 18.72
CA LEU A 169 15.92 -1.38 17.87
C LEU A 169 15.95 -0.78 16.46
N LEU A 170 14.80 -0.51 15.87
CA LEU A 170 14.70 0.13 14.55
C LEU A 170 15.17 1.58 14.58
N ARG A 171 14.87 2.33 15.64
CA ARG A 171 15.33 3.71 15.80
C ARG A 171 16.86 3.80 15.83
N ASP A 172 17.49 2.88 16.55
CA ASP A 172 18.95 2.84 16.71
C ASP A 172 19.63 2.02 15.61
N MET A 173 18.85 1.42 14.69
CA MET A 173 19.31 0.46 13.67
C MET A 173 20.19 -0.66 14.26
N HIS A 174 19.85 -1.11 15.47
CA HIS A 174 20.63 -2.08 16.24
C HIS A 174 20.40 -3.51 15.73
N THR A 175 21.48 -4.25 15.46
CA THR A 175 21.55 -5.60 14.87
C THR A 175 20.49 -6.61 15.34
N GLY A 176 20.13 -6.56 16.63
CA GLY A 176 19.03 -7.35 17.21
C GLY A 176 17.67 -7.20 16.52
N TRP A 177 17.42 -6.16 15.72
CA TRP A 177 16.15 -5.95 15.00
C TRP A 177 15.73 -7.18 14.16
N VAL A 178 16.70 -7.95 13.65
CA VAL A 178 16.48 -9.19 12.88
C VAL A 178 15.72 -10.23 13.70
N SER A 179 16.26 -10.62 14.86
CA SER A 179 15.68 -11.66 15.70
C SER A 179 14.32 -11.26 16.27
N TRP A 180 14.17 -9.98 16.61
CA TRP A 180 12.90 -9.43 17.11
C TRP A 180 11.81 -9.39 16.04
N SER A 181 12.18 -9.11 14.79
CA SER A 181 11.22 -9.12 13.68
C SER A 181 10.75 -10.55 13.39
N GLY A 182 11.66 -11.53 13.42
CA GLY A 182 11.30 -12.95 13.34
C GLY A 182 10.37 -13.39 14.47
N LEU A 183 10.68 -12.99 15.72
CA LEU A 183 9.82 -13.24 16.88
C LEU A 183 8.40 -12.73 16.63
N PHE A 184 8.25 -11.48 16.19
CA PHE A 184 6.93 -10.90 15.97
C PHE A 184 6.17 -11.52 14.81
N VAL A 185 6.83 -11.88 13.72
CA VAL A 185 6.16 -12.61 12.64
C VAL A 185 5.59 -13.94 13.17
N GLY A 186 6.38 -14.69 13.95
CA GLY A 186 5.92 -15.93 14.58
C GLY A 186 4.76 -15.70 15.56
N LEU A 187 4.90 -14.75 16.48
CA LEU A 187 3.89 -14.48 17.50
C LEU A 187 2.58 -13.92 16.95
N LEU A 188 2.64 -12.99 15.99
CA LEU A 188 1.46 -12.26 15.55
C LEU A 188 0.66 -13.03 14.50
N PHE A 189 1.34 -13.77 13.61
CA PHE A 189 0.67 -14.41 12.47
C PHE A 189 0.43 -15.92 12.65
N ALA A 190 1.15 -16.60 13.56
CA ALA A 190 0.88 -18.01 13.83
C ALA A 190 -0.23 -18.22 14.87
N SER A 191 -0.69 -17.18 15.57
CA SER A 191 -1.63 -17.33 16.69
C SER A 191 -3.07 -17.69 16.29
N GLY A 192 -3.46 -17.56 15.01
CA GLY A 192 -4.85 -17.71 14.55
C GLY A 192 -5.83 -16.66 15.11
N SER A 193 -5.41 -15.81 16.05
CA SER A 193 -6.18 -14.76 16.70
C SER A 193 -5.67 -13.37 16.31
N ASN A 194 -6.58 -12.39 16.26
CA ASN A 194 -6.22 -10.99 16.03
C ASN A 194 -5.80 -10.26 17.33
N GLU A 195 -5.93 -10.89 18.50
CA GLU A 195 -5.65 -10.23 19.80
C GLU A 195 -4.19 -9.80 19.97
N PRO A 196 -3.16 -10.64 19.71
CA PRO A 196 -1.76 -10.21 19.82
C PRO A 196 -1.43 -9.07 18.86
N LEU A 197 -1.99 -9.12 17.65
CA LEU A 197 -1.84 -8.07 16.64
C LEU A 197 -2.46 -6.76 17.10
N ALA A 198 -3.65 -6.80 17.69
CA ALA A 198 -4.30 -5.60 18.24
C ALA A 198 -3.45 -4.95 19.34
N HIS A 199 -2.93 -5.74 20.28
CA HIS A 199 -2.04 -5.23 21.33
C HIS A 199 -0.73 -4.64 20.79
N PHE A 200 -0.14 -5.27 19.77
CA PHE A 200 1.06 -4.74 19.12
C PHE A 200 0.77 -3.37 18.46
N VAL A 201 -0.32 -3.28 17.67
CA VAL A 201 -0.70 -2.06 16.96
C VAL A 201 -1.11 -0.94 17.91
N ASP A 202 -1.84 -1.24 18.99
CA ASP A 202 -2.21 -0.26 19.99
C ASP A 202 -0.99 0.31 20.72
N GLU A 203 0.02 -0.53 20.99
CA GLU A 203 1.27 -0.03 21.56
C GLU A 203 2.03 0.88 20.59
N LEU A 204 2.04 0.58 19.28
CA LEU A 204 2.62 1.50 18.29
C LEU A 204 1.91 2.86 18.24
N LYS A 205 0.59 2.89 18.44
CA LYS A 205 -0.17 4.15 18.58
C LYS A 205 0.27 4.91 19.83
N ILE A 206 0.37 4.22 20.97
CA ILE A 206 0.82 4.82 22.23
C ILE A 206 2.22 5.40 22.09
N ILE A 207 3.16 4.68 21.49
CA ILE A 207 4.54 5.14 21.27
C ILE A 207 4.55 6.40 20.39
N ARG A 208 3.77 6.42 19.31
CA ARG A 208 3.64 7.61 18.45
C ARG A 208 3.10 8.81 19.23
N ASP A 209 2.02 8.61 19.99
CA ASP A 209 1.29 9.70 20.64
C ASP A 209 2.01 10.22 21.90
N SER A 210 2.72 9.35 22.63
CA SER A 210 3.41 9.71 23.89
C SER A 210 4.90 10.06 23.71
N GLU A 211 5.63 9.37 22.84
CA GLU A 211 7.06 9.59 22.63
C GLU A 211 7.35 10.44 21.38
N GLY A 212 6.32 10.76 20.58
CA GLY A 212 6.48 11.50 19.32
C GLY A 212 7.27 10.73 18.25
N VAL A 213 7.38 9.41 18.38
CA VAL A 213 8.15 8.58 17.45
C VAL A 213 7.31 8.29 16.21
N ASP A 214 7.75 8.80 15.06
CA ASP A 214 7.12 8.50 13.78
C ASP A 214 7.56 7.13 13.26
N THR A 215 6.74 6.12 13.51
CA THR A 215 6.95 4.75 13.05
C THR A 215 7.01 4.62 11.53
N ALA A 216 6.33 5.48 10.77
CA ALA A 216 6.37 5.45 9.31
C ALA A 216 7.75 5.92 8.81
N LEU A 217 8.30 6.97 9.42
CA LEU A 217 9.66 7.43 9.13
C LEU A 217 10.70 6.36 9.48
N LEU A 218 10.50 5.63 10.58
CA LEU A 218 11.37 4.50 10.95
C LEU A 218 11.35 3.40 9.88
N ALA A 219 10.17 3.03 9.36
CA ALA A 219 10.06 2.07 8.27
C ALA A 219 10.82 2.52 7.01
N ILE A 220 10.67 3.80 6.64
CA ILE A 220 11.38 4.41 5.51
C ILE A 220 12.89 4.37 5.72
N ARG A 221 13.36 4.71 6.93
CA ARG A 221 14.79 4.64 7.28
C ARG A 221 15.34 3.22 7.21
N CYS A 222 14.60 2.24 7.73
CA CYS A 222 14.97 0.83 7.68
C CYS A 222 15.14 0.34 6.23
N MET A 223 14.14 0.57 5.38
CA MET A 223 14.20 0.23 3.95
C MET A 223 15.38 0.90 3.23
N ARG A 224 15.66 2.17 3.57
CA ARG A 224 16.79 2.91 2.98
C ARG A 224 18.13 2.34 3.41
N HIS A 225 18.27 1.99 4.70
CA HIS A 225 19.48 1.37 5.23
C HIS A 225 19.75 0.02 4.58
N VAL A 226 18.76 -0.87 4.52
CA VAL A 226 18.94 -2.17 3.87
C VAL A 226 19.22 -2.03 2.38
N SER A 227 18.54 -1.09 1.70
CA SER A 227 18.86 -0.76 0.30
C SER A 227 20.31 -0.32 0.11
N GLN A 228 20.88 0.43 1.06
CA GLN A 228 22.29 0.82 1.04
C GLN A 228 23.22 -0.39 1.25
N LEU A 229 22.91 -1.27 2.20
CA LEU A 229 23.68 -2.51 2.44
C LEU A 229 23.73 -3.42 1.21
N ILE A 230 22.61 -3.55 0.49
CA ILE A 230 22.56 -4.34 -0.75
C ILE A 230 23.39 -3.67 -1.85
N ARG A 231 23.32 -2.34 -1.98
CA ARG A 231 24.13 -1.59 -2.96
C ARG A 231 25.63 -1.70 -2.67
N SER A 232 26.03 -1.71 -1.41
CA SER A 232 27.42 -1.84 -0.98
C SER A 232 27.92 -3.28 -0.94
N ASN A 233 27.07 -4.27 -1.26
CA ASN A 233 27.39 -5.69 -1.17
C ASN A 233 27.83 -6.14 0.23
N CYS A 234 27.27 -5.51 1.28
CA CYS A 234 27.57 -5.79 2.69
C CYS A 234 26.45 -6.56 3.41
N ILE A 235 25.42 -6.98 2.69
CA ILE A 235 24.25 -7.64 3.29
C ILE A 235 24.56 -9.10 3.64
N SER A 236 24.33 -9.49 4.90
CA SER A 236 24.46 -10.88 5.34
C SER A 236 23.18 -11.69 5.08
N ARG A 237 23.27 -13.02 5.22
CA ARG A 237 22.08 -13.89 5.18
C ARG A 237 21.04 -13.50 6.23
N LYS A 238 21.50 -13.19 7.44
CA LYS A 238 20.63 -12.85 8.57
C LYS A 238 19.93 -11.52 8.31
N ASP A 239 20.63 -10.54 7.73
CA ASP A 239 20.04 -9.26 7.35
C ASP A 239 18.91 -9.43 6.33
N PHE A 240 19.06 -10.35 5.36
CA PHE A 240 17.98 -10.66 4.41
C PHE A 240 16.75 -11.26 5.08
N ALA A 241 16.92 -12.29 5.93
CA ALA A 241 15.81 -12.91 6.66
C ALA A 241 15.14 -11.92 7.63
N GLY A 242 15.94 -11.08 8.30
CA GLY A 242 15.46 -10.00 9.14
C GLY A 242 14.69 -8.96 8.34
N PHE A 243 15.19 -8.58 7.17
CA PHE A 243 14.53 -7.61 6.31
C PHE A 243 13.21 -8.15 5.79
N HIS A 244 13.17 -9.41 5.34
CA HIS A 244 11.92 -10.10 4.99
C HIS A 244 10.90 -10.00 6.13
N THR A 245 11.24 -10.46 7.33
CA THR A 245 10.32 -10.47 8.47
C THR A 245 9.89 -9.07 8.88
N THR A 246 10.80 -8.09 8.82
CA THR A 246 10.50 -6.68 9.07
C THR A 246 9.53 -6.09 8.04
N MET A 247 9.74 -6.40 6.75
CA MET A 247 8.82 -5.98 5.71
C MET A 247 7.45 -6.60 5.89
N THR A 248 7.36 -7.88 6.26
CA THR A 248 6.10 -8.54 6.58
C THR A 248 5.36 -7.81 7.72
N LEU A 249 6.07 -7.42 8.79
CA LEU A 249 5.48 -6.62 9.87
C LEU A 249 5.01 -5.25 9.40
N PHE A 250 5.81 -4.52 8.63
CA PHE A 250 5.37 -3.22 8.10
C PHE A 250 4.14 -3.37 7.21
N VAL A 251 4.12 -4.34 6.31
CA VAL A 251 3.00 -4.55 5.38
C VAL A 251 1.73 -4.93 6.14
N CYS A 252 1.80 -5.97 6.97
CA CYS A 252 0.64 -6.54 7.63
C CYS A 252 0.11 -5.68 8.79
N CYS A 253 1.00 -5.05 9.56
CA CYS A 253 0.60 -4.33 10.78
C CYS A 253 0.46 -2.81 10.57
N CYS A 254 1.15 -2.24 9.58
CA CYS A 254 1.32 -0.78 9.51
C CYS A 254 0.79 -0.17 8.20
N ILE A 255 1.20 -0.70 7.05
CA ILE A 255 0.85 -0.16 5.72
C ILE A 255 -0.61 -0.46 5.39
N ARG A 256 -1.14 -1.61 5.83
CA ARG A 256 -2.57 -1.93 5.70
C ARG A 256 -3.41 -0.88 6.42
N ARG A 257 -4.13 -0.11 5.61
CA ARG A 257 -4.97 1.00 6.07
C ARG A 257 -6.01 0.57 7.13
N SER A 258 -6.61 -0.61 6.97
CA SER A 258 -7.64 -1.13 7.89
C SER A 258 -7.11 -1.37 9.30
N VAL A 259 -5.79 -1.54 9.45
CA VAL A 259 -5.14 -1.87 10.73
C VAL A 259 -4.64 -0.61 11.43
N PHE A 260 -3.92 0.26 10.71
CA PHE A 260 -3.35 1.47 11.29
C PHE A 260 -3.43 2.69 10.35
N PRO A 261 -4.61 3.36 10.27
CA PRO A 261 -4.83 4.48 9.33
C PRO A 261 -3.83 5.63 9.49
N GLY A 262 -3.47 5.98 10.73
CA GLY A 262 -2.53 7.06 11.03
C GLY A 262 -1.11 6.77 10.54
N PHE A 263 -0.67 5.50 10.58
CA PHE A 263 0.60 5.10 9.97
C PHE A 263 0.53 5.24 8.45
N HIS A 264 -0.53 4.70 7.83
CA HIS A 264 -0.69 4.67 6.38
C HIS A 264 -0.60 6.07 5.75
N VAL A 265 -1.31 7.05 6.32
CA VAL A 265 -1.27 8.44 5.83
C VAL A 265 0.13 9.05 6.01
N SER A 266 0.75 8.89 7.18
CA SER A 266 2.12 9.37 7.43
C SER A 266 3.12 8.74 6.45
N PHE A 267 2.99 7.45 6.20
CA PHE A 267 3.85 6.70 5.30
C PHE A 267 3.76 7.19 3.85
N ILE A 268 2.55 7.41 3.32
CA ILE A 268 2.39 7.95 1.96
C ILE A 268 2.95 9.37 1.88
N THR A 269 2.57 10.25 2.81
CA THR A 269 2.97 11.67 2.78
C THR A 269 4.47 11.89 2.92
N GLN A 270 5.19 10.97 3.57
CA GLN A 270 6.66 11.03 3.73
C GLN A 270 7.44 10.31 2.64
N GLY A 271 6.80 9.90 1.54
CA GLY A 271 7.46 9.25 0.41
C GLY A 271 7.77 7.77 0.65
N GLY A 272 7.03 7.10 1.54
CA GLY A 272 7.16 5.67 1.79
C GLY A 272 6.91 4.81 0.56
N VAL A 273 5.99 5.22 -0.32
CA VAL A 273 5.73 4.53 -1.60
C VAL A 273 6.95 4.60 -2.52
N ALA A 274 7.55 5.78 -2.67
CA ALA A 274 8.78 5.93 -3.45
C ALA A 274 9.92 5.09 -2.87
N GLN A 275 10.01 4.98 -1.54
CA GLN A 275 11.01 4.12 -0.88
C GLN A 275 10.74 2.62 -1.09
N LEU A 276 9.49 2.16 -1.09
CA LEU A 276 9.14 0.77 -1.45
C LEU A 276 9.62 0.46 -2.88
N VAL A 277 9.30 1.31 -3.84
CA VAL A 277 9.74 1.15 -5.24
C VAL A 277 11.26 1.20 -5.36
N SER A 278 11.92 2.10 -4.66
CA SER A 278 13.39 2.21 -4.64
C SER A 278 14.04 0.93 -4.09
N THR A 279 13.46 0.37 -3.04
CA THR A 279 13.95 -0.88 -2.42
C THR A 279 13.70 -2.07 -3.34
N LEU A 280 12.52 -2.15 -3.95
CA LEU A 280 12.18 -3.14 -4.96
C LEU A 280 13.13 -3.07 -6.16
N LYS A 281 13.43 -1.84 -6.63
CA LYS A 281 14.42 -1.59 -7.69
C LYS A 281 15.79 -2.11 -7.31
N VAL A 282 16.22 -1.96 -6.05
CA VAL A 282 17.50 -2.51 -5.59
C VAL A 282 17.53 -4.03 -5.65
N LEU A 283 16.47 -4.68 -5.16
CA LEU A 283 16.35 -6.15 -5.15
C LEU A 283 16.25 -6.77 -6.54
N ILE A 284 15.69 -6.04 -7.51
CA ILE A 284 15.49 -6.53 -8.88
C ILE A 284 16.64 -6.13 -9.82
N SER A 285 17.05 -4.86 -9.79
CA SER A 285 17.93 -4.29 -10.83
C SER A 285 19.41 -4.44 -10.54
N HIS A 286 19.83 -4.64 -9.29
CA HIS A 286 21.26 -4.84 -8.96
C HIS A 286 21.65 -6.32 -9.03
N HIS A 287 21.45 -6.91 -10.22
CA HIS A 287 21.74 -8.30 -10.49
C HIS A 287 23.14 -8.72 -10.05
N ASP A 288 24.16 -7.91 -10.36
CA ASP A 288 25.56 -8.22 -10.10
C ASP A 288 25.87 -8.31 -8.60
N ASN A 289 25.14 -7.54 -7.78
CA ASN A 289 25.26 -7.59 -6.34
C ASN A 289 24.53 -8.79 -5.74
N LEU A 290 23.58 -9.41 -6.46
CA LEU A 290 22.81 -10.56 -5.99
C LEU A 290 23.13 -11.84 -6.75
N ARG A 291 24.23 -11.85 -7.53
CA ARG A 291 24.68 -13.01 -8.31
C ARG A 291 25.14 -14.18 -7.42
N PHE A 292 25.56 -13.89 -6.19
CA PHE A 292 26.02 -14.92 -5.24
C PHE A 292 24.87 -15.73 -4.63
N ILE A 293 23.64 -15.22 -4.68
CA ILE A 293 22.46 -15.92 -4.18
C ILE A 293 22.07 -16.98 -5.21
N ARG A 294 22.45 -18.23 -4.92
CA ARG A 294 22.16 -19.40 -5.78
C ARG A 294 20.66 -19.68 -5.80
N ARG A 295 20.14 -20.04 -6.98
CA ARG A 295 18.76 -20.53 -7.14
C ARG A 295 18.52 -21.76 -6.25
N GLY A 296 17.30 -21.89 -5.72
CA GLY A 296 16.92 -22.96 -4.79
C GLY A 296 17.52 -22.87 -3.39
N SER A 297 18.38 -21.88 -3.11
CA SER A 297 18.89 -21.66 -1.76
C SER A 297 17.86 -20.99 -0.85
N GLY A 298 17.95 -21.20 0.47
CA GLY A 298 17.08 -20.50 1.43
C GLY A 298 17.15 -18.97 1.32
N GLN A 299 18.33 -18.41 1.03
CA GLN A 299 18.51 -16.98 0.77
C GLN A 299 17.71 -16.49 -0.45
N PHE A 300 17.60 -17.34 -1.47
CA PHE A 300 16.78 -17.04 -2.64
C PHE A 300 15.29 -17.05 -2.29
N GLY A 301 14.87 -17.96 -1.41
CA GLY A 301 13.53 -17.95 -0.82
C GLY A 301 13.23 -16.65 -0.06
N ASP A 302 14.13 -16.23 0.82
CA ASP A 302 14.00 -14.97 1.59
C ASP A 302 13.93 -13.73 0.66
N LEU A 303 14.74 -13.71 -0.40
CA LEU A 303 14.73 -12.64 -1.41
C LEU A 303 13.37 -12.56 -2.12
N THR A 304 12.86 -13.70 -2.60
CA THR A 304 11.55 -13.77 -3.27
C THR A 304 10.42 -13.37 -2.32
N ALA A 305 10.43 -13.87 -1.09
CA ALA A 305 9.44 -13.52 -0.08
C ALA A 305 9.48 -12.02 0.27
N THR A 306 10.68 -11.42 0.33
CA THR A 306 10.85 -9.97 0.51
C THR A 306 10.25 -9.18 -0.66
N ILE A 307 10.49 -9.60 -1.90
CA ILE A 307 9.91 -8.97 -3.09
C ILE A 307 8.39 -9.01 -3.02
N MET A 308 7.81 -10.18 -2.69
CA MET A 308 6.37 -10.35 -2.55
C MET A 308 5.80 -9.48 -1.43
N ALA A 309 6.47 -9.39 -0.29
CA ALA A 309 6.07 -8.51 0.81
C ALA A 309 6.06 -7.05 0.36
N ILE A 310 7.11 -6.56 -0.32
CA ILE A 310 7.16 -5.19 -0.85
C ILE A 310 6.06 -4.95 -1.88
N GLN A 311 5.81 -5.90 -2.78
CA GLN A 311 4.72 -5.78 -3.75
C GLN A 311 3.34 -5.75 -3.08
N SER A 312 3.11 -6.57 -2.06
CA SER A 312 1.88 -6.53 -1.25
C SER A 312 1.75 -5.18 -0.53
N GLY A 313 2.84 -4.65 0.05
CA GLY A 313 2.88 -3.31 0.60
C GLY A 313 2.54 -2.23 -0.43
N LEU A 314 3.04 -2.35 -1.66
CA LEU A 314 2.67 -1.46 -2.76
C LEU A 314 1.19 -1.61 -3.15
N GLN A 315 0.62 -2.81 -3.16
CA GLN A 315 -0.81 -2.99 -3.46
C GLN A 315 -1.70 -2.29 -2.42
N GLU A 316 -1.30 -2.33 -1.14
CA GLU A 316 -2.00 -1.61 -0.07
C GLU A 316 -1.76 -0.10 -0.12
N ALA A 317 -0.54 0.32 -0.47
CA ALA A 317 -0.15 1.73 -0.45
C ALA A 317 -0.47 2.50 -1.74
N LEU A 318 -0.62 1.83 -2.89
CA LEU A 318 -1.02 2.42 -4.17
C LEU A 318 -2.50 2.76 -4.17
N ASP A 319 -2.82 3.72 -3.32
CA ASP A 319 -4.17 4.20 -3.12
C ASP A 319 -4.19 5.73 -3.16
N GLY A 320 -4.88 6.25 -4.15
CA GLY A 320 -4.92 7.67 -4.46
C GLY A 320 -3.85 8.15 -5.43
N VAL A 321 -4.04 9.39 -5.88
CA VAL A 321 -3.27 10.04 -6.94
C VAL A 321 -1.81 10.28 -6.54
N GLN A 322 -1.58 10.63 -5.27
CA GLN A 322 -0.24 10.91 -4.75
C GLN A 322 0.62 9.65 -4.72
N ALA A 323 0.14 8.58 -4.07
CA ALA A 323 0.86 7.33 -3.98
C ALA A 323 1.21 6.75 -5.36
N VAL A 324 0.25 6.75 -6.29
CA VAL A 324 0.49 6.30 -7.67
C VAL A 324 1.52 7.18 -8.38
N SER A 325 1.43 8.51 -8.21
CA SER A 325 2.40 9.43 -8.79
C SER A 325 3.83 9.18 -8.26
N ASP A 326 3.97 9.01 -6.95
CA ASP A 326 5.26 8.77 -6.29
C ASP A 326 5.88 7.45 -6.75
N ALA A 327 5.07 6.40 -6.89
CA ALA A 327 5.54 5.11 -7.39
C ALA A 327 6.02 5.19 -8.85
N LEU A 328 5.30 5.91 -9.70
CA LEU A 328 5.67 6.11 -11.10
C LEU A 328 6.97 6.92 -11.21
N GLU A 329 7.14 7.98 -10.42
CA GLU A 329 8.37 8.77 -10.38
C GLU A 329 9.56 7.97 -9.85
N ALA A 330 9.34 7.10 -8.87
CA ALA A 330 10.37 6.19 -8.37
C ALA A 330 10.75 5.08 -9.37
N GLY A 331 10.01 4.96 -10.48
CA GLY A 331 10.34 4.08 -11.60
C GLY A 331 9.69 2.69 -11.51
N LEU A 332 8.51 2.56 -10.90
CA LEU A 332 7.83 1.28 -10.73
C LEU A 332 7.64 0.52 -12.06
N ILE A 333 7.27 1.20 -13.13
CA ILE A 333 7.12 0.59 -14.46
C ILE A 333 8.45 -0.03 -14.92
N LEU A 334 9.56 0.69 -14.79
CA LEU A 334 10.87 0.15 -15.16
C LEU A 334 11.25 -1.09 -14.33
N VAL A 335 10.90 -1.10 -13.06
CA VAL A 335 11.14 -2.24 -12.17
C VAL A 335 10.34 -3.47 -12.61
N MET A 336 9.08 -3.29 -13.03
CA MET A 336 8.22 -4.36 -13.55
C MET A 336 8.81 -5.06 -14.79
N PHE A 337 9.58 -4.35 -15.62
CA PHE A 337 10.21 -4.90 -16.82
C PHE A 337 11.57 -5.54 -16.53
N LYS A 338 12.28 -5.06 -15.51
CA LYS A 338 13.62 -5.58 -15.14
C LYS A 338 13.60 -6.88 -14.33
N THR A 339 12.43 -7.39 -13.99
CA THR A 339 12.25 -8.65 -13.25
C THR A 339 12.58 -9.89 -14.07
N GLN A 340 13.21 -9.76 -15.24
CA GLN A 340 13.38 -10.84 -16.21
C GLN A 340 14.06 -12.10 -15.69
N ARG A 341 15.03 -11.95 -14.78
CA ARG A 341 15.69 -13.07 -14.10
C ARG A 341 14.72 -13.98 -13.33
N TYR A 342 13.57 -13.43 -12.92
CA TYR A 342 12.55 -14.16 -12.19
C TYR A 342 11.57 -14.90 -13.12
N TYR A 343 11.53 -14.61 -14.44
CA TYR A 343 10.60 -15.28 -15.39
C TYR A 343 10.88 -16.78 -15.48
N ASN A 344 12.16 -17.17 -15.45
CA ASN A 344 12.57 -18.56 -15.64
C ASN A 344 12.49 -19.40 -14.35
N LEU A 345 12.08 -18.83 -13.21
CA LEU A 345 12.04 -19.55 -11.93
C LEU A 345 10.70 -20.23 -11.66
N GLU A 346 9.62 -19.71 -12.24
CA GLU A 346 8.27 -20.21 -12.01
C GLU A 346 7.86 -21.33 -13.00
N CYS A 347 8.70 -21.61 -14.01
CA CYS A 347 8.46 -22.64 -15.03
C CYS A 347 9.14 -23.99 -14.72
N ASP A 348 10.18 -24.02 -13.86
CA ASP A 348 11.08 -25.18 -13.73
C ASP A 348 10.79 -26.11 -12.52
N GLU A 349 9.87 -25.77 -11.60
CA GLU A 349 9.48 -26.66 -10.49
C GLU A 349 7.97 -26.96 -10.45
N PRO A 350 7.47 -27.91 -11.26
CA PRO A 350 6.09 -28.39 -11.18
C PRO A 350 5.78 -29.25 -9.95
N ASN A 351 6.78 -29.61 -9.13
CA ASN A 351 6.69 -30.69 -8.13
C ASN A 351 7.03 -30.29 -6.69
N SER A 352 7.18 -28.99 -6.37
CA SER A 352 7.30 -28.59 -4.97
C SER A 352 5.90 -28.61 -4.32
N PHE A 353 5.67 -29.63 -3.48
CA PHE A 353 4.46 -29.83 -2.66
C PHE A 353 4.30 -28.75 -1.56
N THR A 354 4.40 -27.47 -1.90
CA THR A 354 3.98 -26.39 -1.01
C THR A 354 2.46 -26.20 -1.16
N PRO A 355 1.65 -26.30 -0.10
CA PRO A 355 0.18 -26.31 -0.16
C PRO A 355 -0.48 -25.09 -0.80
N ASN A 356 0.28 -24.02 -1.04
CA ASN A 356 -0.11 -22.88 -1.85
C ASN A 356 1.11 -22.46 -2.67
N PRO A 357 1.14 -22.59 -4.01
CA PRO A 357 2.20 -21.99 -4.79
C PRO A 357 2.18 -20.48 -4.49
N PRO A 358 3.33 -19.85 -4.19
CA PRO A 358 3.37 -18.41 -3.97
C PRO A 358 2.71 -17.73 -5.17
N SER A 359 1.75 -16.82 -4.90
CA SER A 359 1.14 -16.01 -5.96
C SER A 359 2.26 -15.43 -6.80
N LYS A 360 2.22 -15.65 -8.12
CA LYS A 360 3.34 -15.32 -8.99
C LYS A 360 3.72 -13.85 -8.85
N VAL A 361 5.02 -13.56 -8.90
CA VAL A 361 5.52 -12.17 -8.81
C VAL A 361 4.84 -11.28 -9.87
N TRP A 362 4.43 -11.88 -10.99
CA TRP A 362 3.75 -11.25 -12.13
C TRP A 362 2.30 -10.90 -11.88
N ASP A 363 1.52 -11.79 -11.25
CA ASP A 363 0.15 -11.50 -10.86
C ASP A 363 0.10 -10.24 -9.99
N SER A 364 1.08 -10.13 -9.09
CA SER A 364 1.22 -8.95 -8.24
C SER A 364 1.49 -7.68 -9.04
N PHE A 365 2.37 -7.73 -10.05
CA PHE A 365 2.61 -6.59 -10.94
C PHE A 365 1.42 -6.26 -11.84
N ALA A 366 0.69 -7.26 -12.33
CA ALA A 366 -0.52 -7.04 -13.12
C ALA A 366 -1.58 -6.30 -12.29
N ASN A 367 -1.75 -6.69 -11.02
CA ASN A 367 -2.63 -5.99 -10.08
C ASN A 367 -2.16 -4.55 -9.82
N LEU A 368 -0.85 -4.32 -9.69
CA LEU A 368 -0.29 -2.97 -9.54
C LEU A 368 -0.53 -2.12 -10.80
N LEU A 369 -0.39 -2.67 -12.00
CA LEU A 369 -0.72 -1.98 -13.26
C LEU A 369 -2.21 -1.64 -13.35
N GLN A 370 -3.10 -2.55 -12.95
CA GLN A 370 -4.55 -2.28 -12.87
C GLN A 370 -4.83 -1.10 -11.92
N ARG A 371 -4.21 -1.07 -10.74
CA ARG A 371 -4.31 0.08 -9.82
C ARG A 371 -3.80 1.37 -10.45
N ILE A 372 -2.68 1.34 -11.16
CA ILE A 372 -2.17 2.53 -11.86
C ILE A 372 -3.16 2.99 -12.94
N SER A 373 -3.71 2.06 -13.73
CA SER A 373 -4.70 2.32 -14.78
C SER A 373 -5.97 2.99 -14.27
N LEU A 374 -6.44 2.60 -13.08
CA LEU A 374 -7.57 3.22 -12.41
C LEU A 374 -7.37 4.74 -12.25
N TYR A 375 -6.17 5.15 -11.82
CA TYR A 375 -5.85 6.55 -11.57
C TYR A 375 -5.33 7.32 -12.79
N MET A 376 -5.23 6.71 -13.97
CA MET A 376 -4.83 7.42 -15.21
C MET A 376 -5.83 8.49 -15.67
N VAL A 377 -7.06 8.46 -15.16
CA VAL A 377 -8.06 9.53 -15.34
C VAL A 377 -7.54 10.88 -14.80
N TYR A 378 -6.52 10.87 -13.94
CA TYR A 378 -5.87 12.06 -13.42
C TYR A 378 -4.66 12.47 -14.29
N PRO A 379 -4.60 13.73 -14.78
CA PRO A 379 -3.47 14.26 -15.56
C PRO A 379 -2.11 14.10 -14.89
N ALA A 380 -2.06 14.16 -13.55
CA ALA A 380 -0.83 14.00 -12.78
C ALA A 380 -0.24 12.59 -12.91
N VAL A 381 -1.09 11.57 -12.89
CA VAL A 381 -0.71 10.15 -13.04
C VAL A 381 -0.46 9.84 -14.52
N LEU A 382 -1.39 10.25 -15.40
CA LEU A 382 -1.28 10.05 -16.85
C LEU A 382 0.07 10.51 -17.40
N ARG A 383 0.51 11.72 -17.08
CA ARG A 383 1.79 12.26 -17.57
C ARG A 383 3.00 11.45 -17.10
N ARG A 384 2.97 10.95 -15.86
CA ARG A 384 4.06 10.16 -15.28
C ARG A 384 4.10 8.77 -15.88
N PHE A 385 2.94 8.14 -16.03
CA PHE A 385 2.84 6.85 -16.72
C PHE A 385 3.31 6.97 -18.16
N TRP A 386 2.82 7.96 -18.91
CA TRP A 386 3.22 8.23 -20.30
C TRP A 386 4.74 8.39 -20.46
N ARG A 387 5.40 9.14 -19.57
CA ARG A 387 6.87 9.28 -19.57
C ARG A 387 7.57 7.95 -19.34
N SER A 388 7.10 7.17 -18.37
CA SER A 388 7.65 5.84 -18.10
C SER A 388 7.44 4.89 -19.28
N MET A 389 6.26 4.93 -19.90
CA MET A 389 5.92 4.16 -21.09
C MET A 389 6.85 4.49 -22.26
N ASN A 390 7.00 5.77 -22.60
CA ASN A 390 7.92 6.20 -23.65
C ASN A 390 9.38 5.83 -23.33
N THR A 391 9.77 5.86 -22.05
CA THR A 391 11.12 5.43 -21.64
C THR A 391 11.32 3.94 -21.93
N ILE A 392 10.34 3.09 -21.66
CA ILE A 392 10.41 1.66 -21.97
C ILE A 392 10.46 1.44 -23.49
N THR A 393 9.50 2.01 -24.22
CA THR A 393 9.37 1.78 -25.67
C THR A 393 10.53 2.38 -26.47
N SER A 394 11.05 3.55 -26.08
CA SER A 394 12.13 4.22 -26.81
C SER A 394 13.52 3.88 -26.32
N SER A 395 13.73 3.75 -25.00
CA SER A 395 15.09 3.57 -24.44
C SER A 395 15.43 2.10 -24.12
N PHE A 396 14.44 1.21 -24.04
CA PHE A 396 14.65 -0.20 -23.72
C PHE A 396 13.77 -1.14 -24.56
N PRO A 397 13.86 -1.11 -25.91
CA PRO A 397 13.01 -1.93 -26.79
C PRO A 397 13.15 -3.43 -26.50
N ASP A 398 14.36 -3.90 -26.14
CA ASP A 398 14.60 -5.30 -25.78
C ASP A 398 13.83 -5.74 -24.52
N LEU A 399 13.63 -4.83 -23.56
CA LEU A 399 12.85 -5.12 -22.36
C LEU A 399 11.36 -5.25 -22.69
N GLU A 400 10.83 -4.42 -23.58
CA GLU A 400 9.44 -4.53 -24.03
C GLU A 400 9.21 -5.84 -24.79
N HIS A 401 10.14 -6.18 -25.69
CA HIS A 401 10.12 -7.47 -26.38
C HIS A 401 10.20 -8.64 -25.40
N SER A 402 11.01 -8.56 -24.35
CA SER A 402 11.10 -9.64 -23.35
C SER A 402 9.74 -9.96 -22.70
N ILE A 403 8.94 -8.95 -22.35
CA ILE A 403 7.59 -9.15 -21.81
C ILE A 403 6.65 -9.77 -22.85
N GLN A 404 6.80 -9.38 -24.11
CA GLN A 404 5.96 -9.90 -25.19
C GLN A 404 6.09 -11.42 -25.37
N TRP A 405 7.28 -11.97 -25.12
CA TRP A 405 7.62 -13.38 -25.33
C TRP A 405 7.73 -14.23 -24.07
N SER A 406 8.04 -13.66 -22.89
CA SER A 406 8.31 -14.43 -21.66
C SER A 406 7.46 -14.06 -20.45
N ALA A 407 6.69 -12.98 -20.47
CA ALA A 407 5.86 -12.61 -19.32
C ALA A 407 4.52 -13.36 -19.30
N GLU A 408 3.98 -13.53 -18.09
CA GLU A 408 2.64 -14.07 -17.89
C GLU A 408 1.58 -13.26 -18.65
N ARG A 409 0.66 -13.96 -19.32
CA ARG A 409 -0.39 -13.40 -20.20
C ARG A 409 -1.11 -12.19 -19.56
N ARG A 410 -1.37 -12.25 -18.26
CA ARG A 410 -2.07 -11.21 -17.51
C ARG A 410 -1.31 -9.89 -17.46
N LEU A 411 -0.01 -9.92 -17.17
CA LEU A 411 0.82 -8.72 -17.13
C LEU A 411 0.91 -8.06 -18.50
N ARG A 412 1.11 -8.88 -19.55
CA ARG A 412 1.18 -8.41 -20.94
C ARG A 412 -0.12 -7.74 -21.40
N MET A 413 -1.28 -8.38 -21.16
CA MET A 413 -2.58 -7.79 -21.49
C MET A 413 -2.82 -6.49 -20.71
N GLY A 414 -2.49 -6.48 -19.41
CA GLY A 414 -2.60 -5.28 -18.58
C GLY A 414 -1.72 -4.14 -19.06
N TRP A 415 -0.50 -4.42 -19.51
CA TRP A 415 0.40 -3.44 -20.11
C TRP A 415 -0.19 -2.82 -21.38
N GLU A 416 -0.66 -3.65 -22.32
CA GLU A 416 -1.23 -3.17 -23.58
C GLU A 416 -2.48 -2.31 -23.37
N GLN A 417 -3.38 -2.75 -22.48
CA GLN A 417 -4.55 -1.96 -22.08
C GLN A 417 -4.15 -0.60 -21.49
N CYS A 418 -3.12 -0.58 -20.63
CA CYS A 418 -2.61 0.66 -20.06
C CYS A 418 -2.02 1.59 -21.13
N LYS A 419 -1.29 1.07 -22.13
CA LYS A 419 -0.76 1.86 -23.24
C LYS A 419 -1.89 2.51 -24.05
N ASN A 420 -2.86 1.72 -24.48
CA ASN A 420 -3.98 2.20 -25.29
C ASN A 420 -4.80 3.27 -24.55
N LYS A 421 -5.09 3.03 -23.27
CA LYS A 421 -5.77 4.00 -22.41
C LYS A 421 -4.95 5.28 -22.25
N ALA A 422 -3.65 5.16 -21.97
CA ALA A 422 -2.77 6.32 -21.82
C ALA A 422 -2.68 7.15 -23.10
N THR A 423 -2.59 6.53 -24.28
CA THR A 423 -2.60 7.21 -25.58
C THR A 423 -3.90 7.97 -25.80
N SER A 424 -5.05 7.31 -25.61
CA SER A 424 -6.37 7.93 -25.78
C SER A 424 -6.55 9.13 -24.84
N PHE A 425 -6.21 8.95 -23.56
CA PHE A 425 -6.33 10.01 -22.57
C PHE A 425 -5.33 11.13 -22.78
N ARG A 426 -4.14 10.83 -23.34
CA ARG A 426 -3.13 11.82 -23.68
C ARG A 426 -3.61 12.73 -24.80
N VAL A 427 -4.21 12.18 -25.84
CA VAL A 427 -4.80 12.94 -26.95
C VAL A 427 -5.88 13.88 -26.41
N MET A 428 -6.84 13.37 -25.64
CA MET A 428 -7.87 14.20 -25.00
C MET A 428 -7.28 15.31 -24.13
N TYR A 429 -6.29 14.97 -23.31
CA TYR A 429 -5.61 15.93 -22.45
C TYR A 429 -4.93 17.07 -23.21
N GLU A 430 -4.40 16.82 -24.41
CA GLU A 430 -3.83 17.86 -25.25
C GLU A 430 -4.92 18.64 -26.01
N LEU A 431 -5.95 17.98 -26.53
CA LEU A 431 -7.10 18.63 -27.18
C LEU A 431 -7.80 19.65 -26.26
N MET A 432 -7.98 19.33 -24.98
CA MET A 432 -8.57 20.27 -24.02
C MET A 432 -7.73 21.54 -23.79
N LYS A 433 -6.43 21.49 -24.08
CA LYS A 433 -5.58 22.68 -23.99
C LYS A 433 -5.63 23.51 -25.26
N MET A 434 -6.11 22.94 -26.37
CA MET A 434 -6.14 23.64 -27.63
C MET A 434 -7.15 24.81 -27.58
N PRO A 435 -6.75 25.99 -28.10
CA PRO A 435 -7.60 27.18 -28.21
C PRO A 435 -8.99 26.94 -28.78
N THR A 436 -9.05 26.13 -29.82
CA THR A 436 -10.19 25.95 -30.73
C THR A 436 -11.23 24.95 -30.23
N VAL A 437 -10.80 23.97 -29.43
CA VAL A 437 -11.63 22.80 -29.06
C VAL A 437 -11.97 22.79 -27.57
N GLY A 438 -11.06 23.23 -26.69
CA GLY A 438 -11.28 23.15 -25.25
C GLY A 438 -12.18 24.25 -24.69
N LYS A 439 -12.83 24.03 -23.54
CA LYS A 439 -13.24 25.14 -22.66
C LYS A 439 -12.02 25.64 -21.88
N SER A 440 -11.91 26.93 -21.60
CA SER A 440 -10.76 27.46 -20.84
C SER A 440 -10.73 26.80 -19.47
N LEU A 441 -9.60 26.16 -19.13
CA LEU A 441 -9.36 25.50 -17.83
C LEU A 441 -9.08 26.51 -16.71
N CYS A 442 -9.28 27.81 -16.96
CA CYS A 442 -9.04 28.83 -15.96
C CYS A 442 -10.19 28.87 -14.95
N SER A 443 -9.89 28.85 -13.65
CA SER A 443 -10.89 28.93 -12.58
C SER A 443 -11.56 30.29 -12.46
N ASN A 444 -10.98 31.36 -13.04
CA ASN A 444 -11.63 32.67 -13.04
C ASN A 444 -12.91 32.61 -13.89
N SER A 445 -14.07 32.88 -13.31
CA SER A 445 -15.35 32.94 -14.02
C SER A 445 -15.34 34.03 -15.10
N GLU A 446 -14.69 35.15 -14.81
CA GLU A 446 -14.55 36.31 -15.69
C GLU A 446 -13.27 36.26 -16.55
N CYS A 447 -12.74 35.07 -16.81
CA CYS A 447 -11.55 34.93 -17.65
C CYS A 447 -11.86 35.44 -19.08
N PRO A 448 -11.10 36.39 -19.64
CA PRO A 448 -11.32 36.86 -21.02
C PRO A 448 -11.25 35.72 -22.04
N LEU A 449 -10.44 34.69 -21.78
CA LEU A 449 -10.31 33.51 -22.65
C LEU A 449 -11.50 32.54 -22.56
N LYS A 450 -12.39 32.69 -21.56
CA LYS A 450 -13.69 32.02 -21.52
C LYS A 450 -14.72 32.78 -22.37
N LEU A 451 -14.70 34.11 -22.30
CA LEU A 451 -15.62 34.99 -23.01
C LEU A 451 -15.27 35.11 -24.50
N SER A 452 -13.99 34.99 -24.84
CA SER A 452 -13.47 35.11 -26.20
C SER A 452 -12.45 33.99 -26.49
N PRO A 453 -12.92 32.76 -26.82
CA PRO A 453 -12.06 31.61 -27.04
C PRO A 453 -11.01 31.80 -28.14
N TRP A 454 -11.32 32.59 -29.18
CA TRP A 454 -10.41 32.90 -30.29
C TRP A 454 -9.14 33.66 -29.88
N MET A 455 -9.11 34.29 -28.71
CA MET A 455 -7.92 35.00 -28.19
C MET A 455 -6.88 34.06 -27.55
N ARG A 456 -7.12 32.74 -27.54
CA ARG A 456 -6.20 31.80 -26.90
C ARG A 456 -5.00 31.51 -27.79
N SER A 457 -3.80 31.70 -27.22
CA SER A 457 -2.56 31.23 -27.84
C SER A 457 -2.44 29.71 -27.72
N SER A 458 -1.89 29.06 -28.74
CA SER A 458 -1.53 27.64 -28.74
C SER A 458 -0.55 27.23 -27.63
N ASN A 459 0.16 28.20 -27.03
CA ASN A 459 1.18 27.98 -25.99
C ASN A 459 0.73 28.37 -24.58
N LEU A 460 -0.57 28.38 -24.31
CA LEU A 460 -1.09 28.80 -23.00
C LEU A 460 -0.69 27.82 -21.88
N ARG A 461 0.17 28.27 -20.97
CA ARG A 461 0.59 27.48 -19.80
C ARG A 461 -0.29 27.81 -18.59
N TYR A 462 -1.14 26.87 -18.20
CA TYR A 462 -1.91 26.97 -16.97
C TYR A 462 -1.02 26.86 -15.73
N GLN A 463 -1.15 27.81 -14.81
CA GLN A 463 -0.50 27.85 -13.51
C GLN A 463 -1.49 27.40 -12.44
N ARG A 464 -1.05 26.59 -11.47
CA ARG A 464 -1.89 26.20 -10.33
C ARG A 464 -1.57 27.07 -9.12
N CYS A 465 -2.54 27.23 -8.22
CA CYS A 465 -2.24 27.79 -6.90
C CYS A 465 -1.25 26.88 -6.18
N SER A 466 -0.13 27.42 -5.72
CA SER A 466 0.90 26.64 -5.01
C SER A 466 0.45 26.12 -3.64
N ALA A 467 -0.59 26.71 -3.05
CA ALA A 467 -1.07 26.34 -1.73
C ALA A 467 -2.09 25.19 -1.78
N CYS A 468 -3.11 25.27 -2.64
CA CYS A 468 -4.18 24.27 -2.70
C CYS A 468 -4.05 23.29 -3.87
N LEU A 469 -3.37 23.69 -4.96
CA LEU A 469 -3.22 22.93 -6.20
C LEU A 469 -4.54 22.57 -6.95
N CYS A 470 -5.71 22.93 -6.41
CA CYS A 470 -7.02 22.64 -7.00
C CYS A 470 -7.42 23.63 -8.11
N VAL A 471 -7.06 24.91 -7.99
CA VAL A 471 -7.42 25.93 -9.00
C VAL A 471 -6.29 26.14 -10.02
N ALA A 472 -6.67 26.41 -11.27
CA ALA A 472 -5.77 26.66 -12.38
C ALA A 472 -6.05 28.01 -13.06
N TYR A 473 -5.01 28.70 -13.49
CA TYR A 473 -5.09 30.03 -14.08
C TYR A 473 -4.30 30.11 -15.37
N CYS A 474 -4.87 30.72 -16.40
CA CYS A 474 -4.16 31.00 -17.64
C CYS A 474 -3.12 32.12 -17.49
N SER A 475 -3.27 32.99 -16.49
CA SER A 475 -2.40 34.14 -16.25
C SER A 475 -2.41 34.58 -14.79
N ARG A 476 -1.39 35.34 -14.40
CA ARG A 476 -1.31 35.97 -13.06
C ARG A 476 -2.45 36.96 -12.82
N THR A 477 -2.94 37.63 -13.85
CA THR A 477 -4.07 38.55 -13.78
C THR A 477 -5.36 37.81 -13.39
N CYS A 478 -5.66 36.69 -14.06
CA CYS A 478 -6.80 35.84 -13.70
C CYS A 478 -6.66 35.25 -12.30
N SER A 479 -5.44 34.90 -11.89
CA SER A 479 -5.18 34.43 -10.53
C SER A 479 -5.52 35.49 -9.48
N LYS A 480 -5.07 36.75 -9.67
CA LYS A 480 -5.38 37.86 -8.77
C LYS A 480 -6.88 38.18 -8.71
N ALA A 481 -7.53 38.23 -9.87
CA ALA A 481 -8.96 38.51 -9.97
C ALA A 481 -9.78 37.45 -9.22
N ASN A 482 -9.56 36.17 -9.52
CA ASN A 482 -10.27 35.09 -8.84
C ASN A 482 -9.91 34.97 -7.35
N TRP A 483 -8.66 35.30 -6.97
CA TRP A 483 -8.25 35.34 -5.57
C TRP A 483 -9.13 36.28 -4.75
N ILE A 484 -9.37 37.49 -5.26
CA ILE A 484 -10.21 38.49 -4.59
C ILE A 484 -11.68 38.08 -4.63
N ALA A 485 -12.16 37.60 -5.78
CA ALA A 485 -13.57 37.31 -5.99
C ALA A 485 -14.09 36.12 -5.16
N SER A 486 -13.32 35.02 -5.07
CA SER A 486 -13.83 33.80 -4.42
C SER A 486 -12.75 32.89 -3.83
N HIS A 487 -11.61 32.70 -4.51
CA HIS A 487 -10.67 31.63 -4.16
C HIS A 487 -10.01 31.84 -2.78
N ARG A 488 -9.78 33.09 -2.34
CA ARG A 488 -9.18 33.36 -1.02
C ARG A 488 -9.95 32.69 0.14
N ASN A 489 -11.28 32.64 0.04
CA ASN A 489 -12.13 32.10 1.10
C ASN A 489 -12.03 30.57 1.19
N ASN A 490 -11.83 29.89 0.05
CA ASN A 490 -11.81 28.43 -0.02
C ASN A 490 -10.39 27.85 0.02
N CYS A 491 -9.37 28.65 -0.30
CA CYS A 491 -7.98 28.18 -0.41
C CYS A 491 -7.48 27.55 0.90
N ALA A 492 -7.82 28.13 2.05
CA ALA A 492 -7.39 27.62 3.35
C ALA A 492 -7.94 26.21 3.64
N GLU A 493 -9.20 25.96 3.27
CA GLU A 493 -9.85 24.65 3.38
C GLU A 493 -9.21 23.65 2.43
N TYR A 494 -9.10 23.98 1.14
CA TYR A 494 -8.48 23.09 0.15
C TYR A 494 -7.02 22.77 0.46
N SER A 495 -6.25 23.76 0.94
CA SER A 495 -4.88 23.55 1.40
C SER A 495 -4.81 22.68 2.65
N ARG A 496 -5.78 22.77 3.56
CA ARG A 496 -5.85 21.91 4.74
C ARG A 496 -6.14 20.48 4.30
N ALA A 497 -7.18 20.27 3.48
CA ALA A 497 -7.55 18.98 2.94
C ALA A 497 -6.38 18.33 2.18
N PHE A 498 -5.66 19.10 1.36
CA PHE A 498 -4.43 18.63 0.69
C PHE A 498 -3.36 18.13 1.68
N ARG A 499 -3.07 18.89 2.75
CA ARG A 499 -2.08 18.50 3.78
C ARG A 499 -2.52 17.29 4.60
N GLU A 500 -3.82 17.14 4.81
CA GLU A 500 -4.41 16.00 5.53
C GLU A 500 -4.49 14.74 4.65
N GLY A 501 -4.05 14.81 3.38
CA GLY A 501 -4.11 13.68 2.45
C GLY A 501 -5.51 13.45 1.89
N HIS A 502 -6.29 14.51 1.74
CA HIS A 502 -7.64 14.52 1.15
C HIS A 502 -7.77 15.62 0.09
N PRO A 503 -6.90 15.68 -0.93
CA PRO A 503 -6.93 16.75 -1.90
C PRO A 503 -8.23 16.75 -2.70
N HIS A 504 -8.85 17.91 -2.88
CA HIS A 504 -9.99 18.04 -3.81
C HIS A 504 -9.52 17.88 -5.26
N GLU A 505 -10.42 17.45 -6.13
CA GLU A 505 -10.19 17.44 -7.56
C GLU A 505 -9.89 18.85 -8.08
N SER A 506 -8.92 18.96 -8.98
CA SER A 506 -8.65 20.24 -9.64
C SER A 506 -9.60 20.47 -10.82
N ASP A 507 -9.77 21.72 -11.22
CA ASP A 507 -10.57 22.06 -12.41
C ASP A 507 -10.08 21.35 -13.68
N ILE A 508 -8.77 21.09 -13.76
CA ILE A 508 -8.14 20.34 -14.85
C ILE A 508 -8.54 18.86 -14.80
N ASP A 509 -8.62 18.29 -13.59
CA ASP A 509 -9.03 16.90 -13.42
C ASP A 509 -10.50 16.74 -13.80
N ARG A 510 -11.37 17.64 -13.32
CA ARG A 510 -12.80 17.67 -13.68
C ARG A 510 -13.03 17.84 -15.18
N ALA A 511 -12.29 18.74 -15.84
CA ALA A 511 -12.38 18.91 -17.29
C ALA A 511 -12.01 17.62 -18.04
N LEU A 512 -10.92 16.94 -17.63
CA LEU A 512 -10.54 15.66 -18.22
C LEU A 512 -11.59 14.58 -17.96
N PHE A 513 -12.21 14.53 -16.78
CA PHE A 513 -13.29 13.60 -16.49
C PHE A 513 -14.47 13.78 -17.44
N VAL A 514 -14.90 15.03 -17.68
CA VAL A 514 -15.97 15.34 -18.65
C VAL A 514 -15.59 14.87 -20.05
N SER A 515 -14.37 15.14 -20.50
CA SER A 515 -13.90 14.67 -21.82
C SER A 515 -13.86 13.14 -21.92
N ILE A 516 -13.40 12.45 -20.87
CA ILE A 516 -13.39 10.98 -20.81
C ILE A 516 -14.83 10.45 -20.89
N THR A 517 -15.77 11.03 -20.13
CA THR A 517 -17.18 10.65 -20.16
C THR A 517 -17.78 10.80 -21.57
N LYS A 518 -17.52 11.93 -22.23
CA LYS A 518 -17.99 12.17 -23.61
C LYS A 518 -17.43 11.15 -24.59
N LEU A 519 -16.11 10.97 -24.62
CA LEU A 519 -15.46 10.02 -25.52
C LEU A 519 -15.97 8.60 -25.30
N TYR A 520 -16.16 8.20 -24.04
CA TYR A 520 -16.70 6.89 -23.72
C TYR A 520 -18.12 6.73 -24.28
N CYS A 521 -18.99 7.72 -24.12
CA CYS A 521 -20.34 7.67 -24.67
C CYS A 521 -20.36 7.59 -26.21
N VAL A 522 -19.44 8.27 -26.89
CA VAL A 522 -19.28 8.17 -28.35
C VAL A 522 -18.81 6.77 -28.76
N ASN A 523 -17.75 6.26 -28.13
CA ASN A 523 -17.17 4.96 -28.48
C ASN A 523 -18.12 3.79 -28.21
N HIS A 524 -19.04 3.95 -27.25
CA HIS A 524 -20.00 2.93 -26.83
C HIS A 524 -21.44 3.32 -27.20
N LYS A 525 -21.61 4.10 -28.28
CA LYS A 525 -22.91 4.67 -28.66
C LYS A 525 -23.99 3.61 -28.86
N ASP A 526 -23.67 2.53 -29.56
CA ASP A 526 -24.62 1.45 -29.87
C ASP A 526 -25.05 0.68 -28.63
N ASP A 527 -24.09 0.27 -27.80
CA ASP A 527 -24.38 -0.44 -26.55
C ASP A 527 -25.21 0.42 -25.58
N ILE A 528 -24.94 1.73 -25.51
CA ILE A 528 -25.73 2.66 -24.69
C ILE A 528 -27.16 2.74 -25.24
N ARG A 529 -27.32 2.89 -26.56
CA ARG A 529 -28.62 2.97 -27.22
C ARG A 529 -29.43 1.69 -27.01
N GLU A 530 -28.83 0.51 -27.16
CA GLU A 530 -29.49 -0.78 -26.92
C GLU A 530 -29.93 -0.91 -25.45
N LYS A 531 -29.05 -0.55 -24.49
CA LYS A 531 -29.38 -0.59 -23.06
C LYS A 531 -30.47 0.42 -22.68
N LEU A 532 -30.52 1.59 -23.33
CA LEU A 532 -31.58 2.58 -23.12
C LEU A 532 -32.92 2.11 -23.72
N ALA A 533 -32.89 1.51 -24.91
CA ALA A 533 -34.09 0.98 -25.57
C ALA A 533 -34.72 -0.20 -24.82
N SER A 534 -33.89 -1.00 -24.15
CA SER A 534 -34.33 -2.15 -23.33
C SER A 534 -34.69 -1.77 -21.88
N PHE A 535 -34.57 -0.50 -21.50
CA PHE A 535 -34.84 -0.04 -20.15
C PHE A 535 -36.35 0.14 -19.89
N THR A 536 -36.88 -0.60 -18.93
CA THR A 536 -38.30 -0.51 -18.52
C THR A 536 -38.46 0.50 -17.37
N PRO A 537 -39.31 1.54 -17.49
CA PRO A 537 -39.58 2.48 -16.40
C PRO A 537 -40.15 1.80 -15.14
N SER A 538 -39.67 2.19 -13.96
CA SER A 538 -40.14 1.69 -12.65
C SER A 538 -41.56 2.22 -12.42
N GLY A 539 -42.56 1.36 -12.66
CA GLY A 539 -43.98 1.71 -12.52
C GLY A 539 -44.94 0.90 -13.40
N ALA A 540 -44.45 0.05 -14.32
CA ALA A 540 -45.33 -0.77 -15.17
C ALA A 540 -46.05 -1.91 -14.42
N ASP A 541 -45.57 -2.33 -13.24
CA ASP A 541 -46.11 -3.50 -12.52
C ASP A 541 -46.93 -3.17 -11.25
N GLU A 542 -46.92 -1.93 -10.75
CA GLU A 542 -47.81 -1.52 -9.66
C GLU A 542 -49.06 -0.84 -10.23
N LYS A 543 -50.05 -1.66 -10.57
CA LYS A 543 -51.44 -1.23 -10.80
C LYS A 543 -51.98 -0.54 -9.54
N GLU A 544 -51.81 0.77 -9.43
CA GLU A 544 -52.76 1.59 -8.67
C GLU A 544 -54.04 1.69 -9.50
N GLN A 545 -54.98 0.79 -9.18
CA GLN A 545 -56.37 0.91 -9.55
C GLN A 545 -56.92 2.23 -8.98
N GLY A 546 -57.26 3.15 -9.89
CA GLY A 546 -58.32 4.12 -9.66
C GLY A 546 -57.87 5.46 -9.11
N ARG A 547 -57.32 6.31 -9.97
CA ARG A 547 -57.71 7.72 -10.02
C ARG A 547 -57.40 8.31 -11.39
N ASP A 548 -58.46 8.69 -12.09
CA ASP A 548 -58.40 9.63 -13.20
C ASP A 548 -57.81 10.95 -12.67
N THR A 549 -56.56 11.21 -13.02
CA THR A 549 -56.03 12.57 -13.09
C THR A 549 -55.37 12.72 -14.44
N ASP A 550 -55.92 13.64 -15.22
CA ASP A 550 -55.40 14.15 -16.48
C ASP A 550 -53.87 14.32 -16.43
N THR A 551 -53.22 13.62 -17.35
CA THR A 551 -51.99 14.01 -18.07
C THR A 551 -51.20 15.18 -17.49
N ASP A 552 -50.18 14.87 -16.70
CA ASP A 552 -48.96 15.69 -16.62
C ASP A 552 -47.95 15.13 -17.64
N PRO A 553 -47.82 15.73 -18.83
CA PRO A 553 -46.92 15.23 -19.86
C PRO A 553 -45.48 15.59 -19.48
N GLY A 554 -44.71 14.60 -19.04
CA GLY A 554 -43.25 14.71 -18.94
C GLY A 554 -42.68 14.61 -17.54
N GLN A 555 -43.00 13.56 -16.78
CA GLN A 555 -42.24 13.29 -15.57
C GLN A 555 -40.80 12.87 -15.92
N PRO A 556 -39.76 13.63 -15.50
CA PRO A 556 -38.35 13.30 -15.76
C PRO A 556 -37.88 11.98 -15.11
N TYR A 557 -38.74 11.37 -14.30
CA TYR A 557 -38.49 10.13 -13.56
C TYR A 557 -38.64 8.85 -14.40
N GLN A 558 -39.23 8.91 -15.61
CA GLN A 558 -39.43 7.73 -16.44
C GLN A 558 -38.24 7.38 -17.36
N ARG A 559 -37.29 8.32 -17.55
CA ARG A 559 -36.11 8.09 -18.39
C ARG A 559 -35.00 7.36 -17.64
N GLY A 560 -34.34 6.43 -18.33
CA GLY A 560 -33.13 5.79 -17.84
C GLY A 560 -31.97 6.78 -17.77
N VAL A 561 -31.24 6.79 -16.66
CA VAL A 561 -30.01 7.55 -16.47
C VAL A 561 -28.83 6.66 -16.83
N VAL A 562 -27.95 7.13 -17.70
CA VAL A 562 -26.71 6.42 -18.04
C VAL A 562 -25.72 6.60 -16.90
N VAL A 563 -25.32 5.50 -16.28
CA VAL A 563 -24.36 5.49 -15.16
C VAL A 563 -23.06 4.84 -15.60
N LEU A 564 -21.95 5.58 -15.46
CA LEU A 564 -20.60 5.13 -15.82
C LEU A 564 -19.74 4.92 -14.56
N ALA A 565 -19.15 3.74 -14.40
CA ALA A 565 -18.42 3.35 -13.20
C ALA A 565 -16.89 3.25 -13.40
N PHE A 566 -16.21 4.37 -13.70
CA PHE A 566 -14.76 4.43 -13.93
C PHE A 566 -13.89 4.16 -12.69
N TYR A 567 -14.48 4.08 -11.50
CA TYR A 567 -13.78 3.75 -10.26
C TYR A 567 -13.63 2.24 -10.01
N ASN A 568 -14.29 1.38 -10.81
CA ASN A 568 -14.28 -0.06 -10.57
C ASN A 568 -13.00 -0.71 -11.13
N ILE A 569 -12.12 -1.17 -10.23
CA ILE A 569 -10.85 -1.82 -10.58
C ILE A 569 -11.02 -3.12 -11.40
N ASN A 570 -12.19 -3.77 -11.32
CA ASN A 570 -12.48 -4.98 -12.09
C ASN A 570 -13.02 -4.68 -13.50
N ARG A 571 -13.32 -3.41 -13.80
CA ARG A 571 -13.87 -2.94 -15.09
C ARG A 571 -13.06 -1.75 -15.60
N LEU A 572 -11.77 -2.00 -15.86
CA LEU A 572 -10.82 -0.94 -16.24
C LEU A 572 -10.64 -0.76 -17.74
N ASP A 573 -11.17 -1.69 -18.53
CA ASP A 573 -11.06 -1.63 -19.98
C ASP A 573 -12.00 -0.54 -20.51
N PHE A 574 -11.38 0.57 -20.93
CA PHE A 574 -12.09 1.71 -21.50
C PHE A 574 -12.75 1.38 -22.85
N ASN A 575 -12.26 0.33 -23.51
CA ASN A 575 -12.80 -0.15 -24.78
C ASN A 575 -13.90 -1.20 -24.59
N SER A 576 -14.25 -1.54 -23.35
CA SER A 576 -15.39 -2.40 -23.03
C SER A 576 -16.58 -1.57 -22.51
N SER A 577 -17.80 -1.97 -22.87
CA SER A 577 -19.03 -1.34 -22.38
C SER A 577 -19.43 -1.79 -20.96
N ASP A 578 -18.58 -2.57 -20.29
CA ASP A 578 -18.77 -3.07 -18.93
C ASP A 578 -18.94 -1.95 -17.90
N CYS A 579 -18.40 -0.76 -18.16
CA CYS A 579 -18.53 0.38 -17.25
C CYS A 579 -19.91 1.04 -17.29
N THR A 580 -20.79 0.65 -18.23
CA THR A 580 -22.09 1.27 -18.47
C THR A 580 -23.24 0.47 -17.84
N SER A 581 -24.08 1.14 -17.09
CA SER A 581 -25.40 0.65 -16.63
C SER A 581 -26.46 1.72 -16.82
N ILE A 582 -27.72 1.33 -17.06
CA ILE A 582 -28.87 2.25 -17.08
C ILE A 582 -29.65 2.06 -15.79
N MET A 583 -29.94 3.15 -15.08
CA MET A 583 -30.60 3.13 -13.77
C MET A 583 -31.77 4.11 -13.73
N HIS A 584 -32.73 3.88 -12.84
CA HIS A 584 -33.79 4.87 -12.59
C HIS A 584 -33.22 6.11 -11.92
N LEU A 585 -33.75 7.29 -12.27
CA LEU A 585 -33.36 8.55 -11.63
C LEU A 585 -33.48 8.50 -10.10
N LYS A 586 -34.53 7.83 -9.58
CA LYS A 586 -34.74 7.62 -8.13
C LYS A 586 -33.63 6.78 -7.49
N ASP A 587 -33.16 5.75 -8.18
CA ASP A 587 -32.08 4.89 -7.66
C ASP A 587 -30.75 5.64 -7.66
N VAL A 588 -30.48 6.40 -8.72
CA VAL A 588 -29.28 7.23 -8.80
C VAL A 588 -29.32 8.35 -7.75
N TYR A 589 -30.47 9.00 -7.54
CA TYR A 589 -30.65 10.02 -6.50
C TYR A 589 -30.36 9.49 -5.08
N ASN A 590 -30.78 8.25 -4.81
CA ASN A 590 -30.55 7.56 -3.54
C ASN A 590 -29.20 6.84 -3.46
N ASP A 591 -28.37 6.96 -4.50
CA ASP A 591 -27.06 6.33 -4.52
C ASP A 591 -26.16 6.95 -3.46
N ARG A 592 -25.64 6.12 -2.55
CA ARG A 592 -24.77 6.55 -1.43
C ARG A 592 -23.48 7.23 -1.90
N ARG A 593 -23.10 7.03 -3.16
CA ARG A 593 -21.94 7.66 -3.79
C ARG A 593 -22.15 9.14 -4.11
N LEU A 594 -23.40 9.60 -4.24
CA LEU A 594 -23.71 11.01 -4.47
C LEU A 594 -23.79 11.79 -3.16
N ALA A 595 -23.07 12.90 -3.09
CA ALA A 595 -23.30 13.89 -2.05
C ALA A 595 -24.67 14.58 -2.27
N ARG A 596 -25.31 15.04 -1.19
CA ARG A 596 -26.64 15.67 -1.26
C ARG A 596 -26.72 16.80 -2.31
N GLU A 597 -25.72 17.67 -2.35
CA GLU A 597 -25.64 18.75 -3.35
C GLU A 597 -25.57 18.24 -4.80
N GLN A 598 -24.93 17.08 -5.01
CA GLN A 598 -24.86 16.43 -6.32
C GLN A 598 -26.20 15.79 -6.69
N SER A 599 -26.91 15.20 -5.73
CA SER A 599 -28.27 14.68 -5.93
C SER A 599 -29.25 15.81 -6.30
N ASP A 600 -29.17 16.97 -5.67
CA ASP A 600 -29.99 18.14 -6.03
C ASP A 600 -29.65 18.63 -7.46
N ASN A 601 -28.36 18.69 -7.79
CA ASN A 601 -27.92 19.02 -9.15
C ASN A 601 -28.38 17.99 -10.20
N LEU A 602 -28.43 16.70 -9.83
CA LEU A 602 -28.93 15.63 -10.69
C LEU A 602 -30.39 15.87 -11.06
N VAL A 603 -31.25 16.12 -10.06
CA VAL A 603 -32.69 16.38 -10.29
C VAL A 603 -32.90 17.61 -11.15
N ARG A 604 -32.14 18.68 -10.87
CA ARG A 604 -32.20 19.92 -11.67
C ARG A 604 -31.75 19.70 -13.12
N LYS A 605 -30.72 18.89 -13.36
CA LYS A 605 -30.30 18.56 -14.74
C LYS A 605 -31.31 17.63 -15.40
N ALA A 606 -31.89 16.67 -14.69
CA ALA A 606 -32.88 15.76 -15.23
C ALA A 606 -34.12 16.48 -15.78
N SER A 607 -34.56 17.57 -15.15
CA SER A 607 -35.67 18.38 -15.67
C SER A 607 -35.32 19.24 -16.90
N GLN A 608 -34.04 19.32 -17.27
CA GLN A 608 -33.55 20.08 -18.43
C GLN A 608 -33.29 19.20 -19.66
N VAL A 609 -33.32 17.88 -19.51
CA VAL A 609 -32.98 16.92 -20.57
C VAL A 609 -34.06 16.89 -21.64
N GLN A 610 -33.68 17.15 -22.89
CA GLN A 610 -34.57 17.08 -24.05
C GLN A 610 -34.71 15.65 -24.59
N ASP A 611 -35.68 15.41 -25.48
CA ASP A 611 -35.95 14.09 -26.09
C ASP A 611 -34.76 13.53 -26.89
N SER A 612 -33.94 14.41 -27.45
CA SER A 612 -32.71 14.08 -28.18
C SER A 612 -31.48 13.97 -27.27
N GLU A 613 -31.65 14.01 -25.95
CA GLU A 613 -30.56 14.04 -24.99
C GLU A 613 -30.68 12.91 -23.95
N MET A 614 -29.55 12.55 -23.37
CA MET A 614 -29.44 11.62 -22.26
C MET A 614 -28.74 12.25 -21.07
N LEU A 615 -29.20 11.89 -19.87
CA LEU A 615 -28.54 12.24 -18.62
C LEU A 615 -27.48 11.19 -18.29
N VAL A 616 -26.25 11.65 -18.09
CA VAL A 616 -25.10 10.79 -17.79
C VAL A 616 -24.52 11.15 -16.41
N VAL A 617 -24.34 10.14 -15.58
CA VAL A 617 -23.67 10.23 -14.27
C VAL A 617 -22.44 9.34 -14.28
N ALA A 618 -21.27 9.94 -14.20
CA ALA A 618 -19.99 9.22 -14.20
C ALA A 618 -19.30 9.32 -12.84
N PHE A 619 -18.89 8.16 -12.31
CA PHE A 619 -18.17 8.01 -11.05
C PHE A 619 -16.70 7.69 -11.30
N PHE A 620 -15.82 8.53 -10.77
CA PHE A 620 -14.37 8.43 -10.87
C PHE A 620 -13.77 8.06 -9.50
N PRO A 621 -12.61 7.37 -9.48
CA PRO A 621 -11.95 7.05 -8.21
C PRO A 621 -11.60 8.34 -7.49
N ALA A 622 -11.87 8.45 -6.18
CA ALA A 622 -11.47 9.63 -5.41
C ALA A 622 -9.96 9.84 -5.42
N THR A 623 -9.53 11.07 -5.19
CA THR A 623 -8.10 11.43 -5.15
C THR A 623 -7.34 10.67 -4.07
N THR A 624 -8.07 10.24 -3.03
CA THR A 624 -7.66 9.33 -1.96
C THR A 624 -8.85 8.47 -1.58
N ARG A 625 -8.65 7.18 -1.33
CA ARG A 625 -9.74 6.23 -1.08
C ARG A 625 -10.22 6.24 0.38
N ILE A 626 -10.40 7.43 0.95
CA ILE A 626 -10.87 7.56 2.33
C ILE A 626 -12.38 7.30 2.36
N GLY A 627 -12.75 6.03 2.53
CA GLY A 627 -14.13 5.55 2.43
C GLY A 627 -14.52 5.15 1.01
N ASP A 628 -15.81 4.92 0.78
CA ASP A 628 -16.41 4.65 -0.55
C ASP A 628 -16.57 5.93 -1.39
N LEU A 629 -15.78 6.96 -1.11
CA LEU A 629 -15.85 8.23 -1.80
C LEU A 629 -15.43 8.05 -3.26
N VAL A 630 -16.27 8.56 -4.14
CA VAL A 630 -16.03 8.68 -5.58
C VAL A 630 -16.28 10.12 -5.99
N LEU A 631 -15.65 10.54 -7.08
CA LEU A 631 -15.92 11.84 -7.68
C LEU A 631 -16.99 11.70 -8.75
N THR A 632 -17.92 12.63 -8.79
CA THR A 632 -19.08 12.53 -9.67
C THR A 632 -19.10 13.65 -10.70
N VAL A 633 -19.31 13.26 -11.95
CA VAL A 633 -19.60 14.15 -13.07
C VAL A 633 -21.03 13.88 -13.53
N ILE A 634 -21.83 14.94 -13.67
CA ILE A 634 -23.22 14.85 -14.15
C ILE A 634 -23.34 15.72 -15.40
N GLU A 635 -23.58 15.11 -16.54
CA GLU A 635 -23.67 15.79 -17.83
C GLU A 635 -24.93 15.42 -18.60
N ILE A 636 -25.38 16.34 -19.45
CA ILE A 636 -26.42 16.09 -20.45
C ILE A 636 -25.68 15.99 -21.78
N LEU A 637 -25.87 14.89 -22.50
CA LEU A 637 -25.22 14.61 -23.78
C LEU A 637 -26.30 14.29 -24.82
N ASN A 638 -26.00 14.53 -26.10
CA ASN A 638 -26.89 14.11 -27.18
C ASN A 638 -27.04 12.58 -27.18
N LEU A 639 -28.25 12.11 -27.42
CA LEU A 639 -28.50 10.71 -27.72
C LEU A 639 -27.79 10.35 -29.02
N PRO A 640 -27.09 9.21 -29.07
CA PRO A 640 -26.47 8.79 -30.31
C PRO A 640 -27.52 8.57 -31.40
N GLN A 641 -27.38 9.26 -32.53
CA GLN A 641 -28.30 9.11 -33.66
C GLN A 641 -27.97 7.83 -34.45
N VAL A 642 -29.00 7.25 -35.07
CA VAL A 642 -28.84 6.10 -35.95
C VAL A 642 -28.49 6.60 -37.34
N THR A 643 -27.19 6.74 -37.61
CA THR A 643 -26.71 7.00 -38.98
C THR A 643 -26.72 5.67 -39.74
N SER A 644 -27.46 5.62 -40.85
CA SER A 644 -27.60 4.41 -41.66
C SER A 644 -26.36 4.09 -42.53
N SER A 645 -25.18 4.60 -42.18
CA SER A 645 -23.95 4.54 -42.98
C SER A 645 -22.67 4.36 -42.14
N ASP A 646 -22.65 3.39 -41.22
CA ASP A 646 -21.61 3.25 -40.19
C ASP A 646 -20.38 2.38 -40.57
N GLU A 647 -19.86 2.45 -41.80
CA GLU A 647 -18.56 1.82 -42.13
C GLU A 647 -17.40 2.80 -42.41
N GLU A 648 -17.63 4.09 -42.67
CA GLU A 648 -16.53 5.03 -42.99
C GLU A 648 -16.31 6.17 -41.98
N ASP A 649 -17.25 6.50 -41.08
CA ASP A 649 -17.24 7.77 -40.32
C ASP A 649 -16.74 7.71 -38.87
N ARG A 650 -16.08 6.62 -38.43
CA ARG A 650 -15.66 6.46 -37.01
C ARG A 650 -14.63 7.49 -36.52
N GLU A 651 -13.93 8.18 -37.42
CA GLU A 651 -12.97 9.23 -37.04
C GLU A 651 -13.54 10.66 -37.17
N ASP A 652 -14.55 10.90 -38.00
CA ASP A 652 -15.03 12.26 -38.31
C ASP A 652 -16.12 12.78 -37.34
N GLU A 653 -16.92 11.90 -36.73
CA GLU A 653 -18.02 12.29 -35.82
C GLU A 653 -17.53 12.94 -34.50
N PHE A 654 -16.32 12.57 -34.02
CA PHE A 654 -15.76 13.20 -32.82
C PHE A 654 -15.25 14.62 -33.10
N TYR A 655 -14.87 14.94 -34.35
CA TYR A 655 -14.44 16.28 -34.72
C TYR A 655 -15.63 17.19 -35.03
N SER A 656 -16.74 16.67 -35.58
CA SER A 656 -17.93 17.48 -35.91
C SER A 656 -18.69 17.99 -34.67
N ASP A 657 -18.80 17.22 -33.59
CA ASP A 657 -19.36 17.67 -32.29
C ASP A 657 -18.47 18.69 -31.54
N LEU A 658 -17.26 18.94 -32.07
CA LEU A 658 -16.29 19.91 -31.56
C LEU A 658 -16.05 21.07 -32.54
N GLU A 659 -16.73 21.09 -33.69
CA GLU A 659 -16.71 22.24 -34.58
C GLU A 659 -17.55 23.38 -33.96
N PRO A 660 -16.99 24.59 -33.83
CA PRO A 660 -17.81 25.75 -33.55
C PRO A 660 -18.63 26.04 -34.82
N ASP A 661 -19.95 26.14 -34.69
CA ASP A 661 -20.80 26.74 -35.71
C ASP A 661 -20.17 28.08 -36.13
N PHE A 662 -19.66 28.14 -37.36
CA PHE A 662 -19.01 29.31 -37.94
C PHE A 662 -20.01 30.39 -38.34
#